data_AF-A0A7X7FB28-F1
#
_entry.id   AF-A0A7X7FB28-F1
#
_cell.length_a   1.000
_cell.length_b   1.000
_cell.length_c   1.000
_cell.angle_alpha   90.00
_cell.angle_beta   90.00
_cell.angle_gamma   90.00
#
_symmetry.space_group_name_H-M   'P 1'
#
loop_
_entity.id
_entity.type
_entity.pdbx_description
1 polymer ?
#
loop_
_entity_poly.entity_id
_entity_poly.type
_entity_poly.pdbx_seq_one_letter_code
_entity_poly.pdbx_strand_id
1 'polypeptide(L)'
;ECALVERRFADAEQILLDRYATSDPTSPLRHIGLARVRMARGDYNEALKELDVMESAAQRGTVLTLLYHGLTESDWIPLTSARRLREHVNALQDAGFVFVSPLDIPRYAGLREGESALAAERKLPWLARTIDSLVYQVSGYRRFRPEDSRDFRDEKPMKRVAITFDDGLRSSFMLGSEVAQYAGAPFGMFVITKPQKDYQPAVGGWEEFRKAVQSGNWIIGSHLYDAHNPAPVDREGRDVRLGLPNRLWLPEKNRIESMNEWDARMRREFALSRQILKSEMREFDSAIPFCAYPYGDVGQESTCNLVGLRNPLKSIIGEAARHYSLGFVQSPSGYTTVGDSLMLSRRYEPRWNDEGADVVSAVYETHPVFLARKTRVDLALLMNKPHMAEKMLFLLRRDGYPEALCREIEADVREHFRNIQAKAERPLVAARALRSDAGLEGDSDQPADPTFDPFDPDVDPDAAAAMAKSAQAASTARQANKPGAGMSDGESGEVDLGDESPFFAPDQPTLYGEVENTKAIDQFAINRALARAGFNLNPNSTLSGEVSITDIDQTVHPRWNAITNDMTKVLERDFDATKTDARLRYSHRMESGAIFSMALGMAQLELNHDDENTADLEDEVGSETFWRDDGDSEIVGEISFFWRPRNDMALRVFYARDLVQTAVKLVSFDSLAGTMAWRPFDNLDIQTRAQYWAYSDDNALFNMQGSALFEVLPDVGIHSGLEGYVISSSHGCDYYWTPYWDQRVNWLLRYQKVHQGYEFFLDFMTGLQREDGRPLRRRQDDGLSQSSDWGYIWGFRGKYEQRLNQTFTLGVEGNVNALRDYVDHQIVLGISAQF
;
A
#
# COMPACT_ATOMS: atom_id res chain seq x y z
N GLU A 1 1.68 -24.84 -9.78
CA GLU A 1 3.09 -24.76 -10.26
C GLU A 1 3.23 -24.98 -11.75
N CYS A 2 2.94 -26.15 -12.35
CA CYS A 2 3.09 -26.34 -13.80
C CYS A 2 2.36 -25.28 -14.65
N ALA A 3 1.11 -24.96 -14.29
CA ALA A 3 0.35 -23.89 -14.97
C ALA A 3 0.97 -22.49 -14.80
N LEU A 4 1.67 -22.21 -13.69
CA LEU A 4 2.37 -20.94 -13.47
C LEU A 4 3.62 -20.84 -14.35
N VAL A 5 4.40 -21.92 -14.42
CA VAL A 5 5.60 -22.02 -15.26
C VAL A 5 5.25 -21.84 -16.74
N GLU A 6 4.15 -22.46 -17.18
CA GLU A 6 3.64 -22.35 -18.55
C GLU A 6 2.85 -21.05 -18.81
N ARG A 7 2.77 -20.14 -17.84
CA ARG A 7 2.01 -18.88 -17.89
C ARG A 7 0.51 -19.06 -18.20
N ARG A 8 -0.05 -20.24 -17.92
CA ARG A 8 -1.49 -20.53 -17.99
C ARG A 8 -2.19 -20.06 -16.73
N PHE A 9 -2.24 -18.74 -16.54
CA PHE A 9 -2.69 -18.17 -15.27
C PHE A 9 -4.18 -18.37 -15.00
N ALA A 10 -5.03 -18.41 -16.04
CA ALA A 10 -6.46 -18.67 -15.88
C ALA A 10 -6.68 -20.09 -15.34
N ASP A 11 -5.95 -21.07 -15.89
CA ASP A 11 -5.98 -22.45 -15.41
C ASP A 11 -5.44 -22.54 -13.98
N ALA A 12 -4.38 -21.82 -13.63
CA ALA A 12 -3.85 -21.79 -12.27
C ALA A 12 -4.85 -21.23 -11.25
N GLU A 13 -5.55 -20.16 -11.60
CA GLU A 13 -6.61 -19.56 -10.78
C GLU A 13 -7.82 -20.49 -10.66
N GLN A 14 -8.24 -21.11 -11.77
CA GLN A 14 -9.31 -22.10 -11.78
C GLN A 14 -8.95 -23.33 -10.94
N ILE A 15 -7.71 -23.83 -11.00
CA ILE A 15 -7.25 -24.94 -10.15
C ILE A 15 -7.29 -24.56 -8.67
N LEU A 16 -6.92 -23.32 -8.31
CA LEU A 16 -7.00 -22.84 -6.93
C LEU A 16 -8.46 -22.66 -6.48
N LEU A 17 -9.31 -22.10 -7.33
CA LEU A 17 -10.74 -21.97 -7.08
C LEU A 17 -11.38 -23.34 -6.93
N ASP A 18 -11.13 -24.27 -7.84
CA ASP A 18 -11.65 -25.64 -7.76
C ASP A 18 -11.13 -26.33 -6.51
N ARG A 19 -9.85 -26.17 -6.16
CA ARG A 19 -9.30 -26.73 -4.92
C ARG A 19 -9.99 -26.14 -3.70
N TYR A 20 -10.02 -24.82 -3.51
CA TYR A 20 -10.49 -24.20 -2.26
C TYR A 20 -11.99 -23.93 -2.24
N ALA A 21 -12.61 -23.44 -3.32
CA ALA A 21 -14.05 -23.19 -3.36
C ALA A 21 -14.88 -24.47 -3.19
N THR A 22 -14.35 -25.63 -3.59
CA THR A 22 -15.03 -26.92 -3.40
C THR A 22 -14.68 -27.62 -2.09
N SER A 23 -13.49 -27.41 -1.53
CA SER A 23 -13.02 -28.09 -0.31
C SER A 23 -13.14 -27.26 0.96
N ASP A 24 -12.51 -26.09 1.00
CA ASP A 24 -12.41 -25.21 2.16
C ASP A 24 -12.45 -23.74 1.71
N PRO A 25 -13.65 -23.21 1.36
CA PRO A 25 -13.79 -21.89 0.77
C PRO A 25 -13.45 -20.76 1.75
N THR A 26 -13.33 -21.05 3.03
CA THR A 26 -12.98 -20.05 4.05
C THR A 26 -11.49 -20.09 4.41
N SER A 27 -10.74 -21.07 3.89
CA SER A 27 -9.32 -21.23 4.22
C SER A 27 -8.49 -19.99 3.87
N PRO A 28 -7.78 -19.39 4.84
CA PRO A 28 -6.83 -18.33 4.57
C PRO A 28 -5.64 -18.77 3.70
N LEU A 29 -5.29 -20.05 3.69
CA LEU A 29 -4.15 -20.57 2.93
C LEU A 29 -4.31 -20.41 1.42
N ARG A 30 -5.55 -20.30 0.92
CA ARG A 30 -5.82 -20.03 -0.51
C ARG A 30 -5.16 -18.75 -0.99
N HIS A 31 -5.04 -17.77 -0.10
CA HIS A 31 -4.54 -16.44 -0.42
C HIS A 31 -3.02 -16.46 -0.70
N ILE A 32 -2.26 -17.43 -0.16
CA ILE A 32 -0.86 -17.65 -0.60
C ILE A 32 -0.83 -18.07 -2.08
N GLY A 33 -1.70 -19.02 -2.46
CA GLY A 33 -1.81 -19.47 -3.84
C GLY A 33 -2.18 -18.33 -4.78
N LEU A 34 -3.22 -17.56 -4.43
CA LEU A 34 -3.66 -16.39 -5.19
C LEU A 34 -2.56 -15.32 -5.28
N ALA A 35 -1.86 -15.03 -4.19
CA ALA A 35 -0.73 -14.10 -4.19
C ALA A 35 0.35 -14.53 -5.19
N ARG A 36 0.68 -15.83 -5.27
CA ARG A 36 1.63 -16.35 -6.26
C ARG A 36 1.13 -16.21 -7.70
N VAL A 37 -0.16 -16.47 -7.96
CA VAL A 37 -0.75 -16.25 -9.30
C VAL A 37 -0.67 -14.77 -9.68
N ARG A 38 -1.05 -13.87 -8.76
CA ARG A 38 -1.03 -12.41 -8.97
C ARG A 38 0.39 -11.90 -9.17
N MET A 39 1.34 -12.37 -8.37
CA MET A 39 2.77 -12.08 -8.51
C MET A 39 3.30 -12.51 -9.88
N ALA A 40 2.94 -13.70 -10.36
CA ALA A 40 3.36 -14.19 -11.68
C ALA A 40 2.71 -13.42 -12.85
N ARG A 41 1.54 -12.82 -12.65
CA ARG A 41 0.88 -11.91 -13.61
C ARG A 41 1.47 -10.50 -13.64
N GLY A 42 2.23 -10.11 -12.61
CA GLY A 42 2.69 -8.73 -12.40
C GLY A 42 1.72 -7.85 -11.60
N ASP A 43 0.63 -8.43 -11.06
CA ASP A 43 -0.37 -7.74 -10.24
C ASP A 43 0.12 -7.60 -8.77
N TYR A 44 1.26 -6.94 -8.57
CA TYR A 44 1.95 -6.91 -7.27
C TYR A 44 1.11 -6.35 -6.12
N ASN A 45 0.27 -5.35 -6.41
CA ASN A 45 -0.59 -4.73 -5.40
C ASN A 45 -1.71 -5.66 -4.92
N GLU A 46 -2.31 -6.42 -5.83
CA GLU A 46 -3.32 -7.41 -5.47
C GLU A 46 -2.67 -8.57 -4.73
N ALA A 47 -1.48 -9.02 -5.14
CA ALA A 47 -0.72 -10.02 -4.41
C ALA A 47 -0.43 -9.61 -2.95
N LEU A 48 -0.06 -8.35 -2.69
CA LEU A 48 0.12 -7.84 -1.33
C LEU A 48 -1.17 -7.93 -0.50
N LYS A 49 -2.33 -7.56 -1.08
CA LYS A 49 -3.63 -7.64 -0.39
C LYS A 49 -3.99 -9.07 0.00
N GLU A 50 -3.75 -10.03 -0.88
CA GLU A 50 -3.97 -11.44 -0.58
C GLU A 50 -3.10 -11.90 0.61
N LEU A 51 -1.83 -11.48 0.64
CA LEU A 51 -0.92 -11.80 1.75
C LEU A 51 -1.36 -11.15 3.06
N ASP A 52 -2.02 -9.98 3.05
CA ASP A 52 -2.51 -9.32 4.27
C ASP A 52 -3.63 -10.11 4.94
N VAL A 53 -4.60 -10.58 4.16
CA VAL A 53 -5.69 -11.43 4.66
C VAL A 53 -5.12 -12.68 5.31
N MET A 54 -4.14 -13.29 4.66
CA MET A 54 -3.53 -14.52 5.09
C MET A 54 -2.68 -14.37 6.36
N GLU A 55 -1.79 -13.37 6.40
CA GLU A 55 -0.94 -13.12 7.57
C GLU A 55 -1.78 -12.72 8.79
N SER A 56 -2.81 -11.89 8.59
CA SER A 56 -3.72 -11.46 9.66
C SER A 56 -4.45 -12.66 10.28
N ALA A 57 -4.96 -13.57 9.44
CA ALA A 57 -5.58 -14.80 9.92
C ALA A 57 -4.60 -15.68 10.72
N ALA A 58 -3.38 -15.84 10.20
CA ALA A 58 -2.33 -16.64 10.84
C ALA A 58 -1.85 -16.06 12.17
N GLN A 59 -1.76 -14.73 12.29
CA GLN A 59 -1.37 -14.06 13.53
C GLN A 59 -2.46 -14.12 14.60
N ARG A 60 -3.74 -14.04 14.22
CA ARG A 60 -4.85 -14.22 15.17
C ARG A 60 -4.86 -15.59 15.80
N GLY A 61 -4.46 -16.63 15.06
CA GLY A 61 -4.26 -17.93 15.64
C GLY A 61 -3.97 -19.03 14.63
N THR A 62 -3.01 -19.87 14.98
CA THR A 62 -2.63 -21.05 14.21
C THR A 62 -2.24 -22.18 15.16
N VAL A 63 -2.56 -23.41 14.79
CA VAL A 63 -2.18 -24.61 15.52
C VAL A 63 -1.59 -25.61 14.56
N LEU A 64 -0.36 -26.04 14.85
CA LEU A 64 0.27 -27.19 14.20
C LEU A 64 -0.33 -28.48 14.76
N THR A 65 -0.68 -29.43 13.92
CA THR A 65 -1.00 -30.79 14.37
C THR A 65 -0.05 -31.79 13.73
N LEU A 66 0.59 -32.62 14.55
CA LEU A 66 1.41 -33.73 14.08
C LEU A 66 0.61 -35.03 14.04
N LEU A 67 0.85 -35.85 13.03
CA LEU A 67 0.28 -37.18 12.84
C LEU A 67 1.37 -38.25 12.97
N TYR A 68 1.06 -39.27 13.75
CA TYR A 68 1.81 -40.53 13.82
C TYR A 68 0.82 -41.71 13.70
N HIS A 69 1.34 -42.93 13.56
CA HIS A 69 0.49 -44.14 13.48
C HIS A 69 0.84 -45.10 14.61
N GLY A 70 1.86 -45.93 14.40
CA GLY A 70 2.45 -46.80 15.41
C GLY A 70 3.76 -46.23 15.94
N LEU A 71 4.20 -46.73 17.09
CA LEU A 71 5.57 -46.52 17.59
C LEU A 71 6.35 -47.82 17.68
N THR A 72 7.67 -47.71 17.66
CA THR A 72 8.63 -48.82 17.83
C THR A 72 9.71 -48.45 18.86
N GLU A 73 10.41 -49.44 19.40
CA GLU A 73 11.60 -49.23 20.21
C GLU A 73 12.87 -49.02 19.37
N SER A 74 12.86 -49.48 18.10
CA SER A 74 14.02 -49.50 17.21
C SER A 74 13.94 -48.46 16.11
N ASP A 75 15.03 -47.72 15.90
CA ASP A 75 15.18 -46.73 14.82
C ASP A 75 15.36 -47.33 13.42
N TRP A 76 15.52 -48.66 13.33
CA TRP A 76 15.80 -49.39 12.08
C TRP A 76 14.56 -49.95 11.39
N ILE A 77 13.40 -49.81 12.03
CA ILE A 77 12.11 -50.20 11.47
C ILE A 77 11.51 -48.95 10.80
N PRO A 78 10.80 -49.07 9.66
CA PRO A 78 10.15 -47.96 8.98
C PRO A 78 8.91 -47.46 9.74
N LEU A 79 9.09 -47.11 11.02
CA LEU A 79 8.11 -46.59 11.94
C LEU A 79 8.83 -45.68 12.95
N THR A 80 8.19 -44.60 13.38
CA THR A 80 8.80 -43.65 14.32
C THR A 80 9.08 -44.33 15.66
N SER A 81 10.29 -44.18 16.19
CA SER A 81 10.63 -44.74 17.50
C SER A 81 10.17 -43.85 18.64
N ALA A 82 10.00 -44.43 19.83
CA ALA A 82 9.70 -43.68 21.05
C ALA A 82 10.78 -42.62 21.36
N ARG A 83 12.06 -42.95 21.08
CA ARG A 83 13.19 -42.04 21.19
C ARG A 83 13.03 -40.84 20.25
N ARG A 84 12.79 -41.08 18.96
CA ARG A 84 12.59 -40.02 17.96
C ARG A 84 11.40 -39.14 18.28
N LEU A 85 10.27 -39.72 18.68
CA LEU A 85 9.11 -38.93 19.11
C LEU A 85 9.45 -37.98 20.26
N ARG A 86 10.21 -38.47 21.26
CA ARG A 86 10.69 -37.63 22.36
C ARG A 86 11.63 -36.53 21.89
N GLU A 87 12.50 -36.82 20.93
CA GLU A 87 13.37 -35.82 20.29
C GLU A 87 12.58 -34.76 19.53
N HIS A 88 11.52 -35.14 18.82
CA HIS A 88 10.62 -34.19 18.16
C HIS A 88 9.96 -33.26 19.18
N VAL A 89 9.47 -33.81 20.30
CA VAL A 89 8.87 -33.02 21.39
C VAL A 89 9.89 -32.05 21.98
N ASN A 90 11.09 -32.51 22.32
CA ASN A 90 12.16 -31.67 22.85
C ASN A 90 12.51 -30.53 21.89
N ALA A 91 12.77 -30.85 20.62
CA ALA A 91 13.15 -29.87 19.63
C ALA A 91 12.07 -28.80 19.42
N LEU A 92 10.79 -29.18 19.46
CA LEU A 92 9.67 -28.24 19.37
C LEU A 92 9.55 -27.37 20.64
N GLN A 93 9.75 -27.93 21.83
CA GLN A 93 9.79 -27.16 23.08
C GLN A 93 10.94 -26.13 23.07
N ASP A 94 12.13 -26.55 22.66
CA ASP A 94 13.32 -25.68 22.52
C ASP A 94 13.10 -24.58 21.48
N ALA A 95 12.34 -24.87 20.42
CA ALA A 95 11.89 -23.91 19.43
C ALA A 95 10.77 -22.96 19.93
N GLY A 96 10.26 -23.16 21.14
CA GLY A 96 9.24 -22.32 21.77
C GLY A 96 7.80 -22.71 21.47
N PHE A 97 7.54 -23.92 20.96
CA PHE A 97 6.18 -24.43 20.79
C PHE A 97 5.59 -24.90 22.13
N VAL A 98 4.32 -24.56 22.36
CA VAL A 98 3.56 -25.02 23.51
C VAL A 98 2.58 -26.11 23.07
N PHE A 99 2.69 -27.27 23.72
CA PHE A 99 1.82 -28.41 23.48
C PHE A 99 0.41 -28.15 24.03
N VAL A 100 -0.61 -28.51 23.25
CA VAL A 100 -2.03 -28.36 23.59
C VAL A 100 -2.79 -29.63 23.26
N SER A 101 -3.95 -29.82 23.88
CA SER A 101 -4.84 -30.91 23.51
C SER A 101 -5.37 -30.69 22.08
N PRO A 102 -5.51 -31.74 21.26
CA PRO A 102 -6.24 -31.62 19.99
C PRO A 102 -7.66 -31.06 20.16
N LEU A 103 -8.29 -31.22 21.33
CA LEU A 103 -9.61 -30.63 21.62
C LEU A 103 -9.58 -29.11 21.81
N ASP A 104 -8.41 -28.51 22.02
CA ASP A 104 -8.25 -27.07 22.16
C ASP A 104 -8.08 -26.36 20.81
N ILE A 105 -7.98 -27.11 19.69
CA ILE A 105 -7.85 -26.51 18.35
C ILE A 105 -8.94 -25.48 18.05
N PRO A 106 -10.23 -25.72 18.32
CA PRO A 106 -11.26 -24.70 18.15
C PRO A 106 -10.98 -23.43 18.95
N ARG A 107 -10.45 -23.53 20.18
CA ARG A 107 -10.14 -22.35 20.99
C ARG A 107 -9.11 -21.42 20.34
N TYR A 108 -8.14 -21.98 19.61
CA TYR A 108 -7.03 -21.22 19.03
C TYR A 108 -7.17 -20.95 17.53
N ALA A 109 -7.90 -21.78 16.79
CA ALA A 109 -8.06 -21.70 15.34
C ALA A 109 -9.53 -21.54 14.88
N GLY A 110 -10.51 -21.65 15.76
CA GLY A 110 -11.93 -21.64 15.40
C GLY A 110 -12.81 -20.91 16.41
N LEU A 111 -12.95 -19.59 16.26
CA LEU A 111 -13.88 -18.81 17.09
C LEU A 111 -15.32 -19.35 16.98
N ARG A 112 -16.03 -19.44 18.12
CA ARG A 112 -17.49 -19.68 18.21
C ARG A 112 -18.24 -18.36 18.48
N GLU A 113 -19.52 -18.37 18.07
CA GLU A 113 -20.60 -17.36 18.16
C GLU A 113 -20.31 -16.05 18.93
N GLY A 114 -20.28 -14.94 18.19
CA GLY A 114 -20.27 -13.58 18.72
C GLY A 114 -19.24 -12.67 18.04
N GLU A 115 -18.13 -13.22 17.58
CA GLU A 115 -17.09 -12.47 16.86
C GLU A 115 -17.26 -12.63 15.35
N SER A 116 -18.27 -11.95 14.81
CA SER A 116 -18.16 -11.53 13.42
C SER A 116 -16.99 -10.56 13.35
N ALA A 117 -15.89 -10.97 12.73
CA ALA A 117 -14.84 -10.09 12.23
C ALA A 117 -15.32 -9.24 11.05
N LEU A 118 -16.50 -8.63 11.20
CA LEU A 118 -16.76 -7.29 10.74
C LEU A 118 -16.59 -6.44 11.98
N ALA A 119 -15.33 -6.15 12.31
CA ALA A 119 -15.02 -4.88 12.97
C ALA A 119 -15.89 -3.84 12.27
N ALA A 120 -16.70 -3.12 13.03
CA ALA A 120 -17.51 -2.05 12.49
C ALA A 120 -16.57 -1.15 11.69
N GLU A 121 -16.60 -1.31 10.36
CA GLU A 121 -15.82 -0.48 9.46
C GLU A 121 -16.41 0.91 9.62
N ARG A 122 -15.83 1.68 10.54
CA ARG A 122 -15.83 3.12 10.39
C ARG A 122 -15.05 3.36 9.12
N LYS A 123 -15.78 3.41 8.02
CA LYS A 123 -15.29 3.59 6.66
C LYS A 123 -14.39 4.81 6.67
N LEU A 124 -13.06 4.60 6.63
CA LEU A 124 -12.08 5.66 6.43
C LEU A 124 -12.56 6.54 5.25
N PRO A 125 -12.44 7.87 5.32
CA PRO A 125 -12.78 8.74 4.19
C PRO A 125 -12.10 8.25 2.91
N TRP A 126 -12.72 8.41 1.74
CA TRP A 126 -12.23 7.81 0.49
C TRP A 126 -10.80 8.26 0.15
N LEU A 127 -10.42 9.50 0.49
CA LEU A 127 -9.06 10.02 0.36
C LEU A 127 -8.06 9.31 1.29
N ALA A 128 -8.42 9.05 2.54
CA ALA A 128 -7.59 8.25 3.43
C ALA A 128 -7.40 6.84 2.87
N ARG A 129 -8.40 6.25 2.20
CA ARG A 129 -8.23 4.96 1.48
C ARG A 129 -7.36 5.09 0.23
N THR A 130 -7.41 6.21 -0.48
CA THR A 130 -6.58 6.47 -1.66
C THR A 130 -5.12 6.69 -1.29
N ILE A 131 -4.85 7.48 -0.25
CA ILE A 131 -3.50 7.71 0.27
C ILE A 131 -2.98 6.47 0.97
N ASP A 132 -3.81 5.77 1.74
CA ASP A 132 -3.48 4.46 2.29
C ASP A 132 -3.13 3.49 1.17
N SER A 133 -3.89 3.48 0.07
CA SER A 133 -3.59 2.67 -1.11
C SER A 133 -2.27 3.08 -1.76
N LEU A 134 -1.98 4.37 -1.94
CA LEU A 134 -0.72 4.82 -2.55
C LEU A 134 0.48 4.52 -1.65
N VAL A 135 0.38 4.79 -0.35
CA VAL A 135 1.41 4.42 0.65
C VAL A 135 1.57 2.91 0.70
N TYR A 136 0.49 2.15 0.60
CA TYR A 136 0.52 0.69 0.55
C TYR A 136 1.17 0.17 -0.73
N GLN A 137 0.91 0.80 -1.87
CA GLN A 137 1.55 0.46 -3.14
C GLN A 137 3.05 0.76 -3.11
N VAL A 138 3.48 1.83 -2.43
CA VAL A 138 4.88 2.23 -2.32
C VAL A 138 5.61 1.42 -1.24
N SER A 139 5.04 1.31 -0.06
CA SER A 139 5.70 0.77 1.14
C SER A 139 5.28 -0.66 1.51
N GLY A 140 4.16 -1.17 0.99
CA GLY A 140 3.56 -2.45 1.42
C GLY A 140 2.81 -2.38 2.76
N TYR A 141 2.64 -1.19 3.35
CA TYR A 141 2.01 -0.98 4.65
C TYR A 141 0.84 -0.01 4.57
N ARG A 142 -0.20 -0.29 5.38
CA ARG A 142 -1.34 0.60 5.57
C ARG A 142 -1.04 1.61 6.68
N ARG A 143 -1.16 2.90 6.36
CA ARG A 143 -0.90 4.07 7.20
C ARG A 143 -2.14 4.50 7.98
N PHE A 144 -3.33 4.47 7.37
CA PHE A 144 -4.57 4.93 8.00
C PHE A 144 -5.39 3.74 8.51
N ARG A 145 -5.79 3.77 9.79
CA ARG A 145 -6.39 2.62 10.49
C ARG A 145 -7.65 3.07 11.25
N PRO A 146 -8.69 2.24 11.34
CA PRO A 146 -9.71 2.39 12.38
C PRO A 146 -9.06 2.23 13.76
N GLU A 147 -9.46 3.03 14.76
CA GLU A 147 -8.94 3.00 16.14
C GLU A 147 -8.95 1.60 16.80
N ASP A 148 -9.77 0.67 16.28
CA ASP A 148 -9.92 -0.69 16.79
C ASP A 148 -9.05 -1.78 16.10
N SER A 149 -8.32 -1.48 15.01
CA SER A 149 -7.49 -2.49 14.34
C SER A 149 -6.05 -2.47 14.88
N ARG A 150 -5.74 -3.34 15.85
CA ARG A 150 -4.34 -3.65 16.21
C ARG A 150 -3.56 -4.13 14.98
N ASP A 151 -2.32 -3.67 14.80
CA ASP A 151 -1.43 -4.24 13.79
C ASP A 151 -0.96 -5.60 14.30
N PHE A 152 -1.59 -6.67 13.80
CA PHE A 152 -1.23 -8.04 14.17
C PHE A 152 0.25 -8.35 13.89
N ARG A 153 0.93 -7.58 13.02
CA ARG A 153 2.36 -7.72 12.77
C ARG A 153 3.24 -7.25 13.91
N ASP A 154 2.71 -6.53 14.89
CA ASP A 154 3.44 -6.16 16.11
C ASP A 154 3.36 -7.25 17.18
N GLU A 155 2.46 -8.21 17.02
CA GLU A 155 2.31 -9.37 17.91
C GLU A 155 3.15 -10.57 17.41
N LYS A 156 3.72 -11.34 18.34
CA LYS A 156 4.45 -12.57 18.01
C LYS A 156 3.46 -13.69 17.67
N PRO A 157 3.70 -14.49 16.62
CA PRO A 157 2.81 -15.58 16.25
C PRO A 157 2.74 -16.64 17.35
N MET A 158 1.54 -17.17 17.59
CA MET A 158 1.35 -18.28 18.53
C MET A 158 2.00 -19.55 18.00
N LYS A 159 2.89 -20.15 18.80
CA LYS A 159 3.52 -21.45 18.50
C LYS A 159 2.82 -22.54 19.31
N ARG A 160 1.72 -23.08 18.78
CA ARG A 160 0.94 -24.14 19.44
C ARG A 160 1.02 -25.43 18.63
N VAL A 161 1.18 -26.56 19.31
CA VAL A 161 1.25 -27.87 18.67
C VAL A 161 0.36 -28.90 19.37
N ALA A 162 -0.39 -29.67 18.59
CA ALA A 162 -1.11 -30.86 19.03
C ALA A 162 -0.48 -32.11 18.41
N ILE A 163 -0.50 -33.24 19.12
CA ILE A 163 -0.04 -34.53 18.60
C ILE A 163 -1.23 -35.47 18.50
N THR A 164 -1.32 -36.17 17.36
CA THR A 164 -2.34 -37.16 17.09
C THR A 164 -1.75 -38.46 16.53
N PHE A 165 -2.49 -39.55 16.75
CA PHE A 165 -2.20 -40.89 16.30
C PHE A 165 -3.43 -41.49 15.63
N ASP A 166 -3.24 -42.27 14.57
CA ASP A 166 -4.31 -43.03 13.91
C ASP A 166 -4.23 -44.54 14.24
N ASP A 167 -5.20 -45.31 13.73
CA ASP A 167 -5.32 -46.78 13.77
C ASP A 167 -5.62 -47.44 15.12
N GLY A 168 -5.37 -46.79 16.27
CA GLY A 168 -5.59 -47.42 17.58
C GLY A 168 -4.57 -48.53 17.90
N LEU A 169 -3.34 -48.41 17.39
CA LEU A 169 -2.29 -49.39 17.60
C LEU A 169 -1.85 -49.44 19.07
N ARG A 170 -1.71 -50.66 19.61
CA ARG A 170 -1.30 -50.92 20.99
C ARG A 170 0.08 -50.34 21.30
N SER A 171 1.01 -50.39 20.34
CA SER A 171 2.37 -49.86 20.51
C SER A 171 2.38 -48.35 20.76
N SER A 172 1.45 -47.61 20.16
CA SER A 172 1.32 -46.16 20.36
C SER A 172 0.99 -45.82 21.80
N PHE A 173 0.06 -46.54 22.43
CA PHE A 173 -0.26 -46.35 23.85
C PHE A 173 0.89 -46.77 24.76
N MET A 174 1.53 -47.92 24.50
CA MET A 174 2.62 -48.44 25.33
C MET A 174 3.83 -47.51 25.36
N LEU A 175 4.22 -46.96 24.20
CA LEU A 175 5.44 -46.18 24.06
C LEU A 175 5.20 -44.65 24.10
N GLY A 176 4.01 -44.21 23.70
CA GLY A 176 3.69 -42.78 23.59
C GLY A 176 3.19 -42.14 24.88
N SER A 177 2.66 -42.92 25.83
CA SER A 177 2.07 -42.38 27.08
C SER A 177 3.08 -41.60 27.93
N GLU A 178 4.31 -42.10 28.07
CA GLU A 178 5.37 -41.39 28.79
C GLU A 178 5.78 -40.10 28.07
N VAL A 179 5.74 -40.10 26.74
CA VAL A 179 6.06 -38.91 25.94
C VAL A 179 4.95 -37.86 26.04
N ALA A 180 3.67 -38.27 26.08
CA ALA A 180 2.54 -37.37 26.32
C ALA A 180 2.62 -36.71 27.71
N GLN A 181 2.96 -37.50 28.74
CA GLN A 181 3.18 -36.97 30.09
C GLN A 181 4.32 -35.95 30.11
N TYR A 182 5.42 -36.24 29.40
CA TYR A 182 6.55 -35.32 29.26
C TYR A 182 6.19 -34.04 28.50
N ALA A 183 5.37 -34.14 27.45
CA ALA A 183 4.88 -32.99 26.69
C ALA A 183 3.92 -32.10 27.51
N GLY A 184 3.30 -32.63 28.56
CA GLY A 184 2.36 -31.92 29.42
C GLY A 184 0.97 -31.70 28.80
N ALA A 185 0.64 -32.44 27.73
CA ALA A 185 -0.65 -32.38 27.05
C ALA A 185 -1.07 -33.77 26.53
N PRO A 186 -2.38 -34.11 26.53
CA PRO A 186 -2.84 -35.39 26.03
C PRO A 186 -2.70 -35.51 24.50
N PHE A 187 -2.35 -36.69 24.03
CA PHE A 187 -2.32 -37.02 22.60
C PHE A 187 -3.69 -37.48 22.11
N GLY A 188 -4.02 -37.15 20.87
CA GLY A 188 -5.21 -37.68 20.20
C GLY A 188 -4.96 -39.06 19.64
N MET A 189 -5.89 -39.99 19.80
CA MET A 189 -5.89 -41.28 19.10
C MET A 189 -7.21 -41.46 18.34
N PHE A 190 -7.14 -41.74 17.05
CA PHE A 190 -8.29 -42.05 16.22
C PHE A 190 -8.40 -43.55 16.01
N VAL A 191 -9.52 -44.14 16.43
CA VAL A 191 -9.71 -45.59 16.39
C VAL A 191 -10.77 -46.00 15.37
N ILE A 192 -10.51 -47.10 14.66
CA ILE A 192 -11.49 -47.71 13.74
C ILE A 192 -12.51 -48.47 14.58
N THR A 193 -13.79 -48.07 14.48
CA THR A 193 -14.84 -48.55 15.38
C THR A 193 -15.50 -49.85 14.95
N LYS A 194 -15.31 -50.29 13.69
CA LYS A 194 -15.82 -51.59 13.25
C LYS A 194 -15.14 -52.71 14.04
N PRO A 195 -15.92 -53.61 14.65
CA PRO A 195 -15.37 -54.79 15.31
C PRO A 195 -14.55 -55.61 14.31
N GLN A 196 -13.32 -55.92 14.68
CA GLN A 196 -12.53 -56.87 13.92
C GLN A 196 -13.12 -58.28 14.09
N LYS A 197 -13.21 -59.03 12.99
CA LYS A 197 -13.71 -60.41 13.01
C LYS A 197 -12.70 -61.38 13.66
N ASP A 198 -11.41 -61.07 13.51
CA ASP A 198 -10.29 -61.84 14.03
C ASP A 198 -9.52 -61.00 15.06
N TYR A 199 -8.98 -61.64 16.09
CA TYR A 199 -8.14 -60.96 17.09
C TYR A 199 -6.82 -60.50 16.46
N GLN A 200 -6.58 -59.19 16.39
CA GLN A 200 -5.29 -58.63 15.98
C GLN A 200 -4.50 -58.14 17.20
N PRO A 201 -3.38 -58.81 17.56
CA PRO A 201 -2.55 -58.40 18.70
C PRO A 201 -1.88 -57.01 18.56
N ALA A 202 -1.93 -56.40 17.39
CA ALA A 202 -1.36 -55.07 17.18
C ALA A 202 -2.34 -53.93 17.54
N VAL A 203 -3.65 -54.19 17.55
CA VAL A 203 -4.70 -53.18 17.78
C VAL A 203 -5.19 -53.25 19.22
N GLY A 204 -5.40 -52.09 19.82
CA GLY A 204 -5.89 -52.00 21.19
C GLY A 204 -7.37 -52.35 21.33
N GLY A 205 -7.76 -52.84 22.51
CA GLY A 205 -9.17 -53.06 22.88
C GLY A 205 -9.78 -51.87 23.61
N TRP A 206 -11.12 -51.82 23.68
CA TRP A 206 -11.86 -50.73 24.36
C TRP A 206 -11.46 -50.52 25.83
N GLU A 207 -11.13 -51.59 26.55
CA GLU A 207 -10.65 -51.47 27.94
C GLU A 207 -9.27 -50.82 28.02
N GLU A 208 -8.38 -51.08 27.05
CA GLU A 208 -7.07 -50.44 26.98
C GLU A 208 -7.22 -48.94 26.65
N PHE A 209 -8.14 -48.60 25.73
CA PHE A 209 -8.44 -47.21 25.41
C PHE A 209 -8.97 -46.44 26.62
N ARG A 210 -9.91 -47.01 27.39
CA ARG A 210 -10.42 -46.39 28.62
C ARG A 210 -9.31 -46.16 29.65
N LYS A 211 -8.44 -47.15 29.87
CA LYS A 211 -7.26 -47.00 30.76
C LYS A 211 -6.31 -45.92 30.29
N ALA A 212 -6.07 -45.82 28.97
CA ALA A 212 -5.25 -44.78 28.38
C ALA A 212 -5.85 -43.38 28.63
N VAL A 213 -7.16 -43.19 28.45
CA VAL A 213 -7.83 -41.90 28.77
C VAL A 213 -7.79 -41.62 30.27
N GLN A 214 -8.02 -42.62 31.12
CA GLN A 214 -7.98 -42.47 32.57
C GLN A 214 -6.60 -42.02 33.08
N SER A 215 -5.52 -42.35 32.37
CA SER A 215 -4.17 -41.87 32.70
C SER A 215 -4.00 -40.37 32.48
N GLY A 216 -4.90 -39.71 31.74
CA GLY A 216 -4.81 -38.30 31.36
C GLY A 216 -3.92 -38.03 30.14
N ASN A 217 -3.25 -39.05 29.59
CA ASN A 217 -2.31 -38.91 28.47
C ASN A 217 -2.95 -39.00 27.08
N TRP A 218 -4.20 -39.44 26.99
CA TRP A 218 -4.86 -39.72 25.71
C TRP A 218 -6.30 -39.20 25.67
N ILE A 219 -6.73 -38.82 24.48
CA ILE A 219 -8.13 -38.60 24.10
C ILE A 219 -8.46 -39.49 22.90
N ILE A 220 -9.66 -40.08 22.87
CA ILE A 220 -10.05 -41.01 21.81
C ILE A 220 -11.09 -40.39 20.88
N GLY A 221 -10.80 -40.42 19.58
CA GLY A 221 -11.63 -39.96 18.49
C GLY A 221 -11.93 -41.05 17.48
N SER A 222 -12.72 -40.72 16.47
CA SER A 222 -13.16 -41.66 15.44
C SER A 222 -12.22 -41.70 14.25
N HIS A 223 -11.76 -42.90 13.86
CA HIS A 223 -11.24 -43.16 12.52
C HIS A 223 -12.29 -43.81 11.61
N LEU A 224 -13.56 -43.45 11.86
CA LEU A 224 -14.77 -43.93 11.20
C LEU A 224 -15.10 -45.40 11.51
N TYR A 225 -16.12 -45.93 10.85
CA TYR A 225 -16.59 -47.29 11.10
C TYR A 225 -15.76 -48.30 10.31
N ASP A 226 -15.83 -48.27 8.99
CA ASP A 226 -15.19 -49.23 8.07
C ASP A 226 -14.52 -48.55 6.87
N ALA A 227 -14.34 -47.24 6.91
CA ALA A 227 -13.87 -46.45 5.78
C ALA A 227 -12.35 -46.56 5.50
N HIS A 228 -11.58 -47.18 6.41
CA HIS A 228 -10.11 -47.26 6.34
C HIS A 228 -9.58 -48.28 5.32
N ASN A 229 -10.34 -49.32 5.02
CA ASN A 229 -9.87 -50.38 4.14
C ASN A 229 -10.15 -50.02 2.66
N PRO A 230 -9.15 -50.12 1.77
CA PRO A 230 -9.39 -50.04 0.33
C PRO A 230 -10.31 -51.16 -0.14
N ALA A 231 -11.13 -50.88 -1.16
CA ALA A 231 -12.07 -51.87 -1.71
C ALA A 231 -12.15 -51.77 -3.24
N PRO A 232 -12.50 -52.87 -3.93
CA PRO A 232 -12.69 -52.87 -5.37
C PRO A 232 -13.77 -51.89 -5.84
N VAL A 233 -13.55 -51.25 -6.99
CA VAL A 233 -14.54 -50.41 -7.69
C VAL A 233 -14.95 -50.97 -9.05
N ASP A 234 -14.41 -52.13 -9.43
CA ASP A 234 -14.75 -52.88 -10.64
C ASP A 234 -15.11 -54.35 -10.33
N ARG A 235 -15.60 -55.06 -11.34
CA ARG A 235 -16.02 -56.46 -11.23
C ARG A 235 -14.85 -57.41 -11.03
N GLU A 236 -13.71 -57.15 -11.67
CA GLU A 236 -12.57 -58.05 -11.68
C GLU A 236 -11.68 -57.91 -10.43
N GLY A 237 -11.90 -56.91 -9.59
CA GLY A 237 -11.06 -56.59 -8.43
C GLY A 237 -9.73 -55.93 -8.78
N ARG A 238 -9.61 -55.34 -9.98
CA ARG A 238 -8.33 -54.78 -10.47
C ARG A 238 -8.15 -53.32 -10.06
N ASP A 239 -9.22 -52.54 -10.09
CA ASP A 239 -9.25 -51.17 -9.60
C ASP A 239 -9.68 -51.16 -8.13
N VAL A 240 -8.75 -50.86 -7.24
CA VAL A 240 -8.95 -50.77 -5.78
C VAL A 240 -8.77 -49.32 -5.37
N ARG A 241 -9.76 -48.78 -4.66
CA ARG A 241 -9.74 -47.38 -4.22
C ARG A 241 -10.10 -47.25 -2.75
N LEU A 242 -9.79 -46.10 -2.18
CA LEU A 242 -10.13 -45.77 -0.80
C LEU A 242 -11.64 -45.73 -0.60
N GLY A 243 -12.10 -46.38 0.47
CA GLY A 243 -13.52 -46.61 0.70
C GLY A 243 -14.33 -45.34 0.92
N LEU A 244 -13.77 -44.34 1.61
CA LEU A 244 -14.52 -43.14 2.00
C LEU A 244 -15.03 -42.34 0.77
N PRO A 245 -14.19 -41.85 -0.15
CA PRO A 245 -14.66 -41.01 -1.25
C PRO A 245 -15.17 -41.77 -2.48
N ASN A 246 -15.01 -43.09 -2.56
CA ASN A 246 -15.35 -43.85 -3.78
C ASN A 246 -16.61 -44.68 -3.63
N ARG A 247 -17.38 -44.80 -4.71
CA ARG A 247 -18.40 -45.84 -4.88
C ARG A 247 -17.72 -47.18 -5.07
N LEU A 248 -18.15 -48.19 -4.31
CA LEU A 248 -17.52 -49.50 -4.32
C LEU A 248 -18.26 -50.46 -5.24
N TRP A 249 -17.57 -51.49 -5.73
CA TRP A 249 -18.23 -52.61 -6.39
C TRP A 249 -19.02 -53.43 -5.36
N LEU A 250 -20.28 -53.76 -5.68
CA LEU A 250 -21.14 -54.60 -4.85
C LEU A 250 -21.24 -55.99 -5.48
N PRO A 251 -20.47 -57.01 -5.00
CA PRO A 251 -20.45 -58.34 -5.61
C PRO A 251 -21.83 -59.00 -5.64
N GLU A 252 -22.63 -58.82 -4.59
CA GLU A 252 -23.94 -59.44 -4.44
C GLU A 252 -24.96 -58.87 -5.43
N LYS A 253 -24.76 -57.63 -5.87
CA LYS A 253 -25.62 -56.93 -6.83
C LYS A 253 -25.03 -56.89 -8.24
N ASN A 254 -23.80 -57.38 -8.39
CA ASN A 254 -23.05 -57.41 -9.65
C ASN A 254 -23.03 -56.04 -10.37
N ARG A 255 -22.83 -54.95 -9.61
CA ARG A 255 -22.71 -53.59 -10.14
C ARG A 255 -21.96 -52.71 -9.16
N ILE A 256 -21.52 -51.54 -9.62
CA ILE A 256 -21.05 -50.47 -8.73
C ILE A 256 -22.21 -49.96 -7.85
N GLU A 257 -21.88 -49.62 -6.60
CA GLU A 257 -22.75 -48.98 -5.62
C GLU A 257 -23.49 -47.81 -6.27
N SER A 258 -24.80 -47.66 -6.07
CA SER A 258 -25.55 -46.51 -6.58
C SER A 258 -25.32 -45.29 -5.70
N MET A 259 -25.70 -44.09 -6.16
CA MET A 259 -25.52 -42.87 -5.35
C MET A 259 -26.25 -42.95 -4.00
N ASN A 260 -27.48 -43.48 -3.99
CA ASN A 260 -28.26 -43.65 -2.75
C ASN A 260 -27.61 -44.64 -1.79
N GLU A 261 -26.98 -45.70 -2.30
CA GLU A 261 -26.26 -46.67 -1.47
C GLU A 261 -24.98 -46.05 -0.89
N TRP A 262 -24.26 -45.25 -1.68
CA TRP A 262 -23.11 -44.49 -1.22
C TRP A 262 -23.48 -43.47 -0.13
N ASP A 263 -24.55 -42.68 -0.34
CA ASP A 263 -25.05 -41.73 0.66
C ASP A 263 -25.47 -42.46 1.96
N ALA A 264 -26.13 -43.61 1.84
CA ALA A 264 -26.49 -44.44 2.98
C ALA A 264 -25.26 -44.97 3.72
N ARG A 265 -24.20 -45.34 2.99
CA ARG A 265 -22.93 -45.76 3.58
C ARG A 265 -22.24 -44.60 4.28
N MET A 266 -22.15 -43.41 3.69
CA MET A 266 -21.59 -42.22 4.35
C MET A 266 -22.31 -41.92 5.67
N ARG A 267 -23.64 -41.89 5.66
CA ARG A 267 -24.44 -41.73 6.89
C ARG A 267 -24.12 -42.79 7.93
N ARG A 268 -24.02 -44.05 7.50
CA ARG A 268 -23.68 -45.17 8.39
C ARG A 268 -22.27 -45.05 8.97
N GLU A 269 -21.28 -44.67 8.18
CA GLU A 269 -19.88 -44.52 8.61
C GLU A 269 -19.76 -43.56 9.80
N PHE A 270 -20.36 -42.36 9.67
CA PHE A 270 -20.28 -41.34 10.72
C PHE A 270 -21.21 -41.63 11.91
N ALA A 271 -22.46 -42.03 11.66
CA ALA A 271 -23.43 -42.27 12.72
C ALA A 271 -23.05 -43.47 13.61
N LEU A 272 -22.66 -44.59 12.98
CA LEU A 272 -22.35 -45.82 13.71
C LEU A 272 -21.04 -45.69 14.48
N SER A 273 -20.02 -45.08 13.90
CA SER A 273 -18.76 -44.83 14.60
C SER A 273 -18.95 -43.95 15.83
N ARG A 274 -19.78 -42.89 15.73
CA ARG A 274 -20.06 -42.04 16.89
C ARG A 274 -20.86 -42.76 17.95
N GLN A 275 -21.86 -43.55 17.55
CA GLN A 275 -22.66 -44.35 18.47
C GLN A 275 -21.79 -45.34 19.26
N ILE A 276 -20.91 -46.07 18.58
CA ILE A 276 -20.03 -47.06 19.20
C ILE A 276 -19.04 -46.39 20.15
N LEU A 277 -18.38 -45.30 19.73
CA LEU A 277 -17.48 -44.54 20.60
C LEU A 277 -18.17 -44.09 21.88
N LYS A 278 -19.37 -43.52 21.75
CA LYS A 278 -20.15 -43.07 22.92
C LYS A 278 -20.50 -44.23 23.85
N SER A 279 -20.89 -45.39 23.31
CA SER A 279 -21.24 -46.56 24.14
C SER A 279 -20.04 -47.22 24.80
N GLU A 280 -18.92 -47.31 24.09
CA GLU A 280 -17.73 -48.02 24.56
C GLU A 280 -16.87 -47.14 25.47
N MET A 281 -16.71 -45.86 25.17
CA MET A 281 -15.93 -44.95 26.01
C MET A 281 -16.68 -44.52 27.27
N ARG A 282 -18.02 -44.54 27.26
CA ARG A 282 -18.88 -44.22 28.43
C ARG A 282 -18.54 -42.85 29.02
N GLU A 283 -18.22 -42.76 30.31
CA GLU A 283 -17.78 -41.54 30.98
C GLU A 283 -16.45 -40.97 30.45
N PHE A 284 -15.67 -41.77 29.72
CA PHE A 284 -14.41 -41.36 29.07
C PHE A 284 -14.59 -40.90 27.62
N ASP A 285 -15.83 -40.75 27.14
CA ASP A 285 -16.11 -40.17 25.82
C ASP A 285 -15.65 -38.71 25.77
N SER A 286 -15.12 -38.29 24.62
CA SER A 286 -14.57 -36.94 24.45
C SER A 286 -15.67 -35.88 24.56
N ALA A 287 -15.37 -34.80 25.30
CA ALA A 287 -16.25 -33.65 25.46
C ALA A 287 -16.58 -32.96 24.11
N ILE A 288 -15.61 -32.94 23.20
CA ILE A 288 -15.79 -32.47 21.82
C ILE A 288 -15.71 -33.71 20.91
N PRO A 289 -16.78 -34.09 20.21
CA PRO A 289 -16.72 -35.20 19.26
C PRO A 289 -15.80 -34.86 18.09
N PHE A 290 -14.82 -35.70 17.79
CA PHE A 290 -13.84 -35.47 16.73
C PHE A 290 -13.52 -36.74 15.93
N CYS A 291 -13.13 -36.56 14.67
CA CYS A 291 -12.78 -37.65 13.76
C CYS A 291 -11.59 -37.33 12.85
N ALA A 292 -10.88 -38.35 12.39
CA ALA A 292 -9.87 -38.25 11.35
C ALA A 292 -10.34 -39.04 10.13
N TYR A 293 -10.20 -38.45 8.95
CA TYR A 293 -10.53 -39.14 7.71
C TYR A 293 -9.38 -40.07 7.33
N PRO A 294 -9.65 -41.35 7.05
CA PRO A 294 -8.63 -42.28 6.58
C PRO A 294 -7.83 -41.72 5.40
N TYR A 295 -6.49 -41.80 5.48
CA TYR A 295 -5.54 -41.23 4.51
C TYR A 295 -5.70 -39.72 4.25
N GLY A 296 -6.50 -39.03 5.06
CA GLY A 296 -6.88 -37.65 4.83
C GLY A 296 -7.78 -37.43 3.60
N ASP A 297 -8.24 -38.46 2.89
CA ASP A 297 -8.95 -38.31 1.60
C ASP A 297 -10.46 -38.24 1.79
N VAL A 298 -11.02 -37.05 1.61
CA VAL A 298 -12.46 -36.77 1.55
C VAL A 298 -12.93 -36.49 0.12
N GLY A 299 -12.13 -36.88 -0.88
CA GLY A 299 -12.41 -36.74 -2.30
C GLY A 299 -11.58 -35.67 -3.01
N GLN A 300 -10.56 -35.10 -2.36
CA GLN A 300 -9.70 -34.05 -2.89
C GLN A 300 -8.42 -34.55 -3.59
N GLU A 301 -7.95 -35.76 -3.30
CA GLU A 301 -6.63 -36.27 -3.75
C GLU A 301 -6.64 -36.94 -5.16
N SER A 302 -7.65 -36.65 -5.98
CA SER A 302 -7.71 -36.86 -7.45
C SER A 302 -7.94 -38.28 -8.04
N THR A 303 -8.27 -39.31 -7.26
CA THR A 303 -8.73 -40.62 -7.80
C THR A 303 -10.17 -40.97 -7.44
N CYS A 304 -10.97 -39.99 -7.02
CA CYS A 304 -12.34 -40.23 -6.63
C CYS A 304 -13.26 -40.49 -7.85
N ASN A 305 -13.93 -41.64 -7.89
CA ASN A 305 -14.85 -42.03 -8.97
C ASN A 305 -16.21 -41.31 -8.95
N LEU A 306 -16.36 -40.28 -8.10
CA LEU A 306 -17.55 -39.44 -7.99
C LEU A 306 -17.38 -38.02 -8.55
N VAL A 307 -16.16 -37.53 -8.75
CA VAL A 307 -15.88 -36.10 -9.04
C VAL A 307 -16.61 -35.59 -10.29
N GLY A 308 -16.85 -36.45 -11.29
CA GLY A 308 -17.63 -36.12 -12.49
C GLY A 308 -19.16 -36.20 -12.35
N LEU A 309 -19.67 -36.70 -11.22
CA LEU A 309 -21.10 -36.89 -10.96
C LEU A 309 -21.63 -35.95 -9.86
N ARG A 310 -20.81 -35.65 -8.85
CA ARG A 310 -21.15 -34.81 -7.69
C ARG A 310 -19.87 -34.37 -7.00
N ASN A 311 -19.93 -33.34 -6.16
CA ASN A 311 -18.87 -33.03 -5.20
C ASN A 311 -18.93 -34.00 -3.99
N PRO A 312 -18.04 -35.00 -3.88
CA PRO A 312 -18.03 -35.97 -2.77
C PRO A 312 -17.66 -35.31 -1.44
N LEU A 313 -16.74 -34.33 -1.47
CA LEU A 313 -16.22 -33.65 -0.29
C LEU A 313 -17.33 -32.94 0.47
N LYS A 314 -18.15 -32.14 -0.22
CA LYS A 314 -19.29 -31.45 0.42
C LYS A 314 -20.24 -32.42 1.12
N SER A 315 -20.40 -33.62 0.56
CA SER A 315 -21.29 -34.64 1.11
C SER A 315 -20.66 -35.32 2.33
N ILE A 316 -19.38 -35.69 2.25
CA ILE A 316 -18.63 -36.30 3.36
C ILE A 316 -18.49 -35.33 4.53
N ILE A 317 -18.07 -34.09 4.28
CA ILE A 317 -17.94 -33.06 5.32
C ILE A 317 -19.30 -32.68 5.91
N GLY A 318 -20.34 -32.59 5.07
CA GLY A 318 -21.70 -32.34 5.53
C GLY A 318 -22.23 -33.43 6.47
N GLU A 319 -21.97 -34.71 6.16
CA GLU A 319 -22.34 -35.81 7.05
C GLU A 319 -21.45 -35.89 8.30
N ALA A 320 -20.15 -35.64 8.19
CA ALA A 320 -19.24 -35.57 9.33
C ALA A 320 -19.68 -34.50 10.33
N ALA A 321 -20.03 -33.30 9.86
CA ALA A 321 -20.47 -32.17 10.69
C ALA A 321 -21.80 -32.43 11.45
N ARG A 322 -22.59 -33.43 11.05
CA ARG A 322 -23.80 -33.84 11.81
C ARG A 322 -23.45 -34.60 13.10
N HIS A 323 -22.27 -35.20 13.16
CA HIS A 323 -21.87 -36.14 14.23
C HIS A 323 -20.62 -35.71 14.99
N TYR A 324 -19.79 -34.86 14.37
CA TYR A 324 -18.50 -34.42 14.87
C TYR A 324 -18.38 -32.90 14.79
N SER A 325 -17.56 -32.32 15.65
CA SER A 325 -17.26 -30.88 15.71
C SER A 325 -15.85 -30.54 15.20
N LEU A 326 -15.01 -31.55 15.03
CA LEU A 326 -13.62 -31.41 14.59
C LEU A 326 -13.27 -32.60 13.68
N GLY A 327 -12.76 -32.31 12.49
CA GLY A 327 -12.39 -33.29 11.46
C GLY A 327 -10.95 -33.07 11.02
N PHE A 328 -10.18 -34.15 10.85
CA PHE A 328 -8.76 -34.04 10.52
C PHE A 328 -8.39 -34.65 9.17
N VAL A 329 -7.65 -33.88 8.36
CA VAL A 329 -7.06 -34.27 7.07
C VAL A 329 -5.54 -34.20 7.13
N GLN A 330 -4.87 -34.99 6.30
CA GLN A 330 -3.42 -34.89 6.13
C GLN A 330 -3.07 -33.69 5.25
N SER A 331 -1.99 -32.99 5.59
CA SER A 331 -1.51 -31.85 4.82
C SER A 331 0.00 -31.65 5.02
N PRO A 332 0.74 -31.24 3.97
CA PRO A 332 2.17 -30.97 4.09
C PRO A 332 2.55 -29.89 5.12
N SER A 333 1.64 -28.95 5.46
CA SER A 333 1.94 -27.90 6.46
C SER A 333 1.54 -28.29 7.88
N GLY A 334 0.49 -29.10 8.04
CA GLY A 334 -0.09 -29.42 9.35
C GLY A 334 -0.68 -28.25 10.13
N TYR A 335 -0.78 -27.06 9.54
CA TYR A 335 -1.32 -25.87 10.23
C TYR A 335 -2.81 -25.67 9.94
N THR A 336 -3.56 -25.51 11.02
CA THR A 336 -4.96 -25.04 11.01
C THR A 336 -4.98 -23.61 11.55
N THR A 337 -5.56 -22.70 10.79
CA THR A 337 -5.53 -21.25 11.01
C THR A 337 -6.95 -20.69 11.17
N VAL A 338 -7.09 -19.55 11.84
CA VAL A 338 -8.37 -18.83 11.96
C VAL A 338 -9.03 -18.62 10.60
N GLY A 339 -10.20 -19.21 10.41
CA GLY A 339 -10.97 -19.15 9.15
C GLY A 339 -10.99 -20.48 8.38
N ASP A 340 -10.08 -21.41 8.68
CA ASP A 340 -10.17 -22.77 8.16
C ASP A 340 -11.42 -23.48 8.69
N SER A 341 -11.98 -24.38 7.87
CA SER A 341 -13.01 -25.29 8.34
C SER A 341 -12.44 -26.23 9.42
N LEU A 342 -13.01 -26.23 10.62
CA LEU A 342 -12.63 -27.18 11.68
C LEU A 342 -12.87 -28.64 11.29
N MET A 343 -13.73 -28.88 10.29
CA MET A 343 -13.91 -30.22 9.72
C MET A 343 -12.78 -30.62 8.77
N LEU A 344 -11.81 -29.74 8.50
CA LEU A 344 -10.64 -29.97 7.65
C LEU A 344 -9.35 -29.51 8.36
N SER A 345 -9.29 -29.73 9.67
CA SER A 345 -8.10 -29.45 10.48
C SER A 345 -6.91 -30.25 9.94
N ARG A 346 -5.80 -29.58 9.70
CA ARG A 346 -4.65 -30.13 8.98
C ARG A 346 -3.66 -30.81 9.91
N ARG A 347 -3.08 -31.92 9.44
CA ARG A 347 -2.05 -32.67 10.16
C ARG A 347 -0.83 -32.93 9.29
N TYR A 348 0.34 -32.65 9.82
CA TYR A 348 1.62 -32.96 9.20
C TYR A 348 2.11 -34.31 9.72
N GLU A 349 2.46 -35.22 8.81
CA GLU A 349 3.06 -36.51 9.15
C GLU A 349 4.58 -36.43 8.93
N PRO A 350 5.39 -36.42 10.01
CA PRO A 350 6.83 -36.56 9.89
C PRO A 350 7.19 -37.92 9.29
N ARG A 351 8.29 -37.98 8.55
CA ARG A 351 8.82 -39.26 8.09
C ARG A 351 9.34 -40.04 9.30
N TRP A 352 9.31 -41.36 9.18
CA TRP A 352 9.75 -42.27 10.24
C TRP A 352 11.23 -42.08 10.66
N ASN A 353 12.05 -41.50 9.78
CA ASN A 353 13.46 -41.24 9.97
C ASN A 353 13.81 -39.76 10.16
N ASP A 354 12.83 -38.86 10.21
CA ASP A 354 13.09 -37.45 10.52
C ASP A 354 13.63 -37.35 11.96
N GLU A 355 14.58 -36.45 12.18
CA GLU A 355 15.07 -36.08 13.50
C GLU A 355 14.35 -34.82 14.01
N GLY A 356 14.56 -34.46 15.29
CA GLY A 356 13.91 -33.29 15.88
C GLY A 356 14.19 -31.99 15.10
N ALA A 357 15.41 -31.80 14.59
CA ALA A 357 15.77 -30.64 13.79
C ALA A 357 15.05 -30.62 12.43
N ASP A 358 14.86 -31.77 11.78
CA ASP A 358 14.15 -31.88 10.50
C ASP A 358 12.68 -31.49 10.68
N VAL A 359 12.04 -31.98 11.73
CA VAL A 359 10.66 -31.62 12.09
C VAL A 359 10.56 -30.12 12.35
N VAL A 360 11.47 -29.54 13.13
CA VAL A 360 11.49 -28.10 13.41
C VAL A 360 11.67 -27.27 12.14
N SER A 361 12.57 -27.67 11.22
CA SER A 361 12.75 -26.96 9.95
C SER A 361 11.47 -27.01 9.11
N ALA A 362 10.90 -28.21 8.94
CA ALA A 362 9.69 -28.41 8.15
C ALA A 362 8.51 -27.59 8.68
N VAL A 363 8.30 -27.54 10.00
CA VAL A 363 7.18 -26.79 10.59
C VAL A 363 7.38 -25.28 10.53
N TYR A 364 8.63 -24.78 10.53
CA TYR A 364 8.89 -23.35 10.35
C TYR A 364 8.77 -22.92 8.88
N GLU A 365 9.29 -23.72 7.96
CA GLU A 365 9.21 -23.46 6.52
C GLU A 365 7.76 -23.46 6.01
N THR A 366 6.91 -24.26 6.65
CA THR A 366 5.49 -24.35 6.32
C THR A 366 4.59 -23.50 7.23
N HIS A 367 5.17 -22.76 8.19
CA HIS A 367 4.39 -21.90 9.08
C HIS A 367 3.66 -20.82 8.26
N PRO A 368 2.34 -20.62 8.44
CA PRO A 368 1.56 -19.70 7.63
C PRO A 368 2.12 -18.27 7.59
N VAL A 369 2.50 -17.69 8.73
CA VAL A 369 3.15 -16.35 8.79
C VAL A 369 4.50 -16.32 8.06
N PHE A 370 5.29 -17.40 8.12
CA PHE A 370 6.56 -17.49 7.39
C PHE A 370 6.34 -17.45 5.89
N LEU A 371 5.42 -18.29 5.40
CA LEU A 371 5.06 -18.34 3.98
C LEU A 371 4.58 -16.97 3.48
N ALA A 372 3.77 -16.25 4.27
CA ALA A 372 3.31 -14.92 3.91
C ALA A 372 4.47 -13.93 3.76
N ARG A 373 5.37 -13.89 4.76
CA ARG A 373 6.48 -12.93 4.80
C ARG A 373 7.59 -13.27 3.81
N LYS A 374 7.91 -14.55 3.60
CA LYS A 374 8.82 -14.99 2.55
C LYS A 374 8.28 -14.60 1.17
N THR A 375 6.99 -14.83 0.90
CA THR A 375 6.38 -14.39 -0.35
C THR A 375 6.41 -12.86 -0.50
N ARG A 376 6.29 -12.09 0.59
CA ARG A 376 6.49 -10.62 0.54
C ARG A 376 7.92 -10.22 0.25
N VAL A 377 8.92 -10.96 0.73
CA VAL A 377 10.32 -10.74 0.35
C VAL A 377 10.48 -10.95 -1.15
N ASP A 378 10.00 -12.07 -1.70
CA ASP A 378 10.07 -12.35 -3.14
C ASP A 378 9.44 -11.22 -3.97
N LEU A 379 8.30 -10.72 -3.49
CA LEU A 379 7.57 -9.63 -4.13
C LEU A 379 8.32 -8.29 -4.01
N ALA A 380 8.98 -8.02 -2.88
CA ALA A 380 9.84 -6.86 -2.70
C ALA A 380 11.07 -6.89 -3.62
N LEU A 381 11.65 -8.07 -3.87
CA LEU A 381 12.71 -8.24 -4.87
C LEU A 381 12.19 -7.90 -6.27
N LEU A 382 11.05 -8.47 -6.68
CA LEU A 382 10.44 -8.17 -7.98
C LEU A 382 10.07 -6.69 -8.16
N MET A 383 9.66 -6.01 -7.10
CA MET A 383 9.34 -4.58 -7.10
C MET A 383 10.57 -3.66 -6.96
N ASN A 384 11.77 -4.21 -6.77
CA ASN A 384 13.01 -3.49 -6.48
C ASN A 384 12.92 -2.58 -5.22
N LYS A 385 12.41 -3.13 -4.12
CA LYS A 385 12.16 -2.38 -2.86
C LYS A 385 12.92 -2.99 -1.66
N PRO A 386 14.18 -2.59 -1.44
CA PRO A 386 15.04 -3.20 -0.42
C PRO A 386 14.49 -3.04 1.01
N HIS A 387 13.96 -1.87 1.33
CA HIS A 387 13.38 -1.58 2.65
C HIS A 387 12.22 -2.53 3.03
N MET A 388 11.42 -2.99 2.05
CA MET A 388 10.37 -3.96 2.31
C MET A 388 10.92 -5.35 2.65
N ALA A 389 11.93 -5.80 1.90
CA ALA A 389 12.60 -7.06 2.15
C ALA A 389 13.30 -7.08 3.52
N GLU A 390 14.03 -6.00 3.85
CA GLU A 390 14.71 -5.84 5.13
C GLU A 390 13.74 -5.85 6.31
N LYS A 391 12.59 -5.18 6.18
CA LYS A 391 11.57 -5.20 7.24
C LYS A 391 10.96 -6.59 7.44
N MET A 392 10.71 -7.35 6.38
CA MET A 392 10.25 -8.75 6.52
C MET A 392 11.28 -9.63 7.21
N LEU A 393 12.56 -9.50 6.86
CA LEU A 393 13.67 -10.18 7.54
C LEU A 393 13.76 -9.81 9.02
N PHE A 394 13.60 -8.53 9.36
CA PHE A 394 13.54 -8.07 10.74
C PHE A 394 12.40 -8.74 11.52
N LEU A 395 11.19 -8.76 10.94
CA LEU A 395 10.02 -9.37 11.59
C LEU A 395 10.18 -10.89 11.77
N LEU A 396 10.78 -11.59 10.80
CA LEU A 396 11.10 -13.02 10.93
C LEU A 396 12.07 -13.27 12.08
N ARG A 397 13.14 -12.48 12.21
CA ARG A 397 14.09 -12.61 13.33
C ARG A 397 13.44 -12.29 14.68
N ARG A 398 12.67 -11.20 14.76
CA ARG A 398 11.94 -10.78 15.97
C ARG A 398 11.00 -11.87 16.50
N ASP A 399 10.36 -12.60 15.59
CA ASP A 399 9.39 -13.66 15.90
C ASP A 399 10.05 -15.02 16.19
N GLY A 400 11.39 -15.06 16.18
CA GLY A 400 12.18 -16.23 16.54
C GLY A 400 12.07 -17.36 15.51
N TYR A 401 12.03 -17.02 14.21
CA TYR A 401 12.24 -18.00 13.15
C TYR A 401 13.73 -18.40 13.09
N PRO A 402 14.05 -19.62 12.63
CA PRO A 402 15.43 -20.10 12.57
C PRO A 402 16.38 -19.16 11.82
N GLU A 403 17.53 -18.86 12.42
CA GLU A 403 18.53 -17.95 11.85
C GLU A 403 19.11 -18.49 10.53
N ALA A 404 19.18 -19.82 10.35
CA ALA A 404 19.60 -20.43 9.09
C ALA A 404 18.68 -20.01 7.91
N LEU A 405 17.36 -20.07 8.11
CA LEU A 405 16.38 -19.62 7.11
C LEU A 405 16.46 -18.11 6.86
N CYS A 406 16.67 -17.32 7.91
CA CYS A 406 16.80 -15.87 7.77
C CYS A 406 18.07 -15.47 6.98
N ARG A 407 19.18 -16.19 7.17
CA ARG A 407 20.43 -15.95 6.44
C ARG A 407 20.34 -16.32 4.97
N GLU A 408 19.64 -17.39 4.64
CA GLU A 408 19.39 -17.78 3.24
C GLU A 408 18.63 -16.65 2.51
N ILE A 409 17.52 -16.19 3.10
CA ILE A 409 16.73 -15.09 2.54
C ILE A 409 17.56 -13.79 2.45
N GLU A 410 18.37 -13.48 3.46
CA GLU A 410 19.25 -12.31 3.44
C GLU A 410 20.32 -12.38 2.33
N ALA A 411 20.86 -13.57 2.07
CA ALA A 411 21.82 -13.77 0.98
C ALA A 411 21.17 -13.50 -0.38
N ASP A 412 19.97 -14.05 -0.61
CA ASP A 412 19.19 -13.82 -1.85
C ASP A 412 18.88 -12.33 -2.05
N VAL A 413 18.46 -11.64 -0.99
CA VAL A 413 18.18 -10.20 -1.00
C VAL A 413 19.42 -9.40 -1.38
N ARG A 414 20.57 -9.68 -0.75
CA ARG A 414 21.82 -8.97 -1.03
C ARG A 414 22.32 -9.22 -2.45
N GLU A 415 22.24 -10.45 -2.93
CA GLU A 415 22.66 -10.81 -4.29
C GLU A 415 21.83 -10.08 -5.34
N HIS A 416 20.51 -10.06 -5.17
CA HIS A 416 19.58 -9.40 -6.10
C HIS A 416 19.88 -7.91 -6.28
N PHE A 417 19.98 -7.15 -5.18
CA PHE A 417 20.17 -5.69 -5.25
C PHE A 417 21.58 -5.28 -5.68
N ARG A 418 22.61 -6.08 -5.42
CA ARG A 418 23.96 -5.87 -5.96
C ARG A 418 23.99 -5.96 -7.48
N ASN A 419 23.28 -6.94 -8.05
CA ASN A 419 23.25 -7.16 -9.49
C ASN A 419 22.50 -6.04 -10.25
N ILE A 420 21.54 -5.38 -9.61
CA ILE A 420 20.81 -4.24 -10.20
C ILE A 420 21.71 -3.00 -10.29
N GLN A 421 22.48 -2.69 -9.24
CA GLN A 421 23.43 -1.57 -9.26
C GLN A 421 24.46 -1.73 -10.39
N ALA A 422 25.01 -2.94 -10.58
CA ALA A 422 25.95 -3.23 -11.67
C ALA A 422 25.34 -3.13 -13.09
N LYS A 423 24.01 -3.18 -13.24
CA LYS A 423 23.31 -3.11 -14.54
C LYS A 423 22.94 -1.68 -14.95
N ALA A 424 22.77 -0.78 -13.98
CA ALA A 424 22.44 0.63 -14.20
C ALA A 424 23.62 1.46 -14.75
N GLU A 425 24.86 0.98 -14.61
CA GLU A 425 26.09 1.69 -15.00
C GLU A 425 26.44 1.58 -16.51
N ARG A 426 25.54 1.16 -17.41
CA ARG A 426 25.77 1.14 -18.87
C ARG A 426 25.04 2.28 -19.59
N PRO A 427 25.74 3.24 -20.21
CA PRO A 427 25.11 4.41 -20.86
C PRO A 427 24.58 4.07 -22.26
N LEU A 428 23.36 4.53 -22.56
CA LEU A 428 22.72 4.46 -23.89
C LEU A 428 22.64 5.86 -24.52
N VAL A 429 22.99 5.92 -25.80
CA VAL A 429 23.35 7.09 -26.60
C VAL A 429 22.14 7.88 -27.14
N ALA A 430 22.32 9.20 -27.15
CA ALA A 430 21.53 10.34 -27.63
C ALA A 430 20.60 10.20 -28.86
N ALA A 431 19.44 10.87 -28.80
CA ALA A 431 18.73 11.43 -29.96
C ALA A 431 17.79 12.62 -29.61
N ARG A 432 18.35 13.84 -29.77
CA ARG A 432 17.79 15.09 -30.36
C ARG A 432 16.36 15.55 -30.01
N ALA A 433 16.28 16.63 -29.23
CA ALA A 433 15.08 17.36 -28.81
C ALA A 433 14.66 18.51 -29.76
N LEU A 434 13.36 18.74 -29.92
CA LEU A 434 12.73 19.92 -30.54
C LEU A 434 11.83 20.60 -29.48
N ARG A 435 11.98 21.92 -29.34
CA ARG A 435 11.39 22.79 -28.29
C ARG A 435 9.97 23.26 -28.63
N SER A 436 9.10 23.37 -27.61
CA SER A 436 8.16 24.50 -27.43
C SER A 436 7.67 24.55 -25.97
N ASP A 437 7.86 25.71 -25.33
CA ASP A 437 7.75 25.97 -23.90
C ASP A 437 7.05 27.33 -23.72
N ALA A 438 6.05 27.42 -22.84
CA ALA A 438 5.67 28.65 -22.13
C ALA A 438 4.80 28.30 -20.91
N GLY A 439 5.18 28.85 -19.75
CA GLY A 439 4.34 28.95 -18.56
C GLY A 439 4.80 28.17 -17.33
N LEU A 440 6.03 28.40 -16.82
CA LEU A 440 6.41 28.46 -15.40
C LEU A 440 7.86 29.02 -15.30
N GLU A 441 7.92 30.36 -15.31
CA GLU A 441 8.96 31.34 -14.89
C GLU A 441 10.46 31.19 -15.23
N GLY A 442 10.97 32.27 -15.84
CA GLY A 442 12.37 32.72 -15.76
C GLY A 442 13.24 32.34 -16.96
N ASP A 443 13.00 32.93 -18.14
CA ASP A 443 13.90 32.75 -19.29
C ASP A 443 14.99 33.81 -19.36
N SER A 444 16.19 33.32 -19.67
CA SER A 444 17.37 34.09 -20.03
C SER A 444 17.17 34.84 -21.32
N ASP A 445 17.27 36.16 -21.27
CA ASP A 445 16.79 37.01 -22.36
C ASP A 445 17.94 37.75 -23.08
N GLN A 446 18.45 37.18 -24.18
CA GLN A 446 19.20 37.92 -25.21
C GLN A 446 18.78 37.51 -26.64
N PRO A 447 18.84 38.45 -27.60
CA PRO A 447 17.73 38.71 -28.52
C PRO A 447 17.85 37.95 -29.83
N ALA A 448 16.69 37.59 -30.40
CA ALA A 448 16.58 37.29 -31.82
C ALA A 448 15.34 38.01 -32.39
N ASP A 449 15.58 38.85 -33.38
CA ASP A 449 14.60 39.48 -34.26
C ASP A 449 15.13 39.31 -35.70
N PRO A 450 14.32 39.31 -36.79
CA PRO A 450 12.90 38.99 -36.93
C PRO A 450 12.63 37.76 -37.85
N THR A 451 11.47 37.14 -37.62
CA THR A 451 10.54 36.45 -38.54
C THR A 451 11.02 35.85 -39.90
N PHE A 452 10.81 34.54 -40.07
CA PHE A 452 10.58 33.89 -41.36
C PHE A 452 9.43 32.87 -41.22
N ASP A 453 8.33 33.10 -41.95
CA ASP A 453 7.17 32.22 -42.06
C ASP A 453 7.38 31.27 -43.25
N PRO A 454 7.45 29.93 -43.08
CA PRO A 454 7.70 29.01 -44.18
C PRO A 454 6.46 28.70 -45.04
N PHE A 455 5.31 29.35 -44.80
CA PHE A 455 4.05 29.05 -45.51
C PHE A 455 3.41 30.26 -46.22
N ASP A 456 4.20 31.29 -46.53
CA ASP A 456 3.74 32.36 -47.44
C ASP A 456 3.74 31.86 -48.91
N PRO A 457 2.59 31.85 -49.62
CA PRO A 457 2.52 31.33 -50.99
C PRO A 457 3.16 32.23 -52.07
N ASP A 458 3.65 33.43 -51.75
CA ASP A 458 4.09 34.43 -52.74
C ASP A 458 5.54 34.92 -52.55
N VAL A 459 6.55 34.02 -52.58
CA VAL A 459 7.96 34.43 -52.57
C VAL A 459 8.71 33.97 -53.84
N ASP A 460 9.28 34.97 -54.55
CA ASP A 460 10.05 34.86 -55.79
C ASP A 460 11.31 33.96 -55.63
N PRO A 461 11.48 32.92 -56.47
CA PRO A 461 12.59 31.96 -56.36
C PRO A 461 14.00 32.56 -56.53
N ASP A 462 14.16 33.77 -57.08
CA ASP A 462 15.49 34.39 -57.21
C ASP A 462 15.99 35.08 -55.92
N ALA A 463 15.10 35.37 -54.96
CA ALA A 463 15.48 35.98 -53.66
C ALA A 463 16.12 34.97 -52.70
N ALA A 464 15.70 33.71 -52.74
CA ALA A 464 16.24 32.63 -51.91
C ALA A 464 17.70 32.26 -52.28
N ALA A 465 18.09 32.40 -53.55
CA ALA A 465 19.44 32.11 -54.02
C ALA A 465 20.47 33.18 -53.60
N ALA A 466 20.04 34.42 -53.37
CA ALA A 466 20.90 35.50 -52.91
C ALA A 466 21.21 35.41 -51.40
N MET A 467 20.24 34.98 -50.57
CA MET A 467 20.44 34.78 -49.12
C MET A 467 21.30 33.57 -48.77
N ALA A 468 21.31 32.52 -49.62
CA ALA A 468 22.19 31.37 -49.43
C ALA A 468 23.68 31.72 -49.63
N LYS A 469 24.00 32.69 -50.51
CA LYS A 469 25.39 33.14 -50.76
C LYS A 469 25.95 34.04 -49.65
N SER A 470 25.12 34.82 -48.96
CA SER A 470 25.56 35.66 -47.85
C SER A 470 25.79 34.86 -46.55
N ALA A 471 25.01 33.80 -46.32
CA ALA A 471 25.23 32.87 -45.21
C ALA A 471 26.54 32.07 -45.35
N GLN A 472 26.96 31.75 -46.58
CA GLN A 472 28.21 31.05 -46.87
C GLN A 472 29.45 31.95 -46.71
N ALA A 473 29.34 33.26 -46.96
CA ALA A 473 30.42 34.21 -46.75
C ALA A 473 30.68 34.51 -45.25
N ALA A 474 29.64 34.48 -44.42
CA ALA A 474 29.73 34.70 -42.98
C ALA A 474 30.37 33.53 -42.20
N SER A 475 30.29 32.30 -42.72
CA SER A 475 30.94 31.12 -42.11
C SER A 475 32.45 31.07 -42.38
N THR A 476 32.92 31.58 -43.53
CA THR A 476 34.35 31.70 -43.86
C THR A 476 35.09 32.81 -43.08
N ALA A 477 34.38 33.81 -42.54
CA ALA A 477 35.00 34.89 -41.77
C ALA A 477 35.24 34.55 -40.28
N ARG A 478 34.55 33.53 -39.72
CA ARG A 478 34.76 33.08 -38.32
C ARG A 478 35.89 32.06 -38.14
N GLN A 479 36.49 31.57 -39.22
CA GLN A 479 37.69 30.69 -39.17
C GLN A 479 39.03 31.44 -39.19
N ALA A 480 39.04 32.77 -39.27
CA ALA A 480 40.25 33.58 -39.33
C ALA A 480 40.40 34.48 -38.09
N ASN A 481 40.63 33.89 -36.92
CA ASN A 481 41.25 34.60 -35.79
C ASN A 481 41.92 33.60 -34.83
N LYS A 482 43.11 33.12 -35.21
CA LYS A 482 44.13 32.57 -34.30
C LYS A 482 45.27 33.59 -34.21
N PRO A 483 45.65 34.12 -33.04
CA PRO A 483 46.93 34.80 -32.88
C PRO A 483 48.04 33.77 -32.57
N GLY A 484 48.97 33.64 -33.51
CA GLY A 484 50.42 33.53 -33.27
C GLY A 484 50.99 32.29 -32.57
N ALA A 485 51.62 31.41 -33.36
CA ALA A 485 52.65 30.48 -32.89
C ALA A 485 54.04 31.16 -32.83
N GLY A 486 54.87 30.75 -31.87
CA GLY A 486 56.29 31.13 -31.78
C GLY A 486 57.11 30.26 -30.82
N MET A 487 57.57 29.10 -31.34
CA MET A 487 58.80 28.34 -31.01
C MET A 487 59.09 27.88 -29.56
N SER A 488 58.99 26.56 -29.32
CA SER A 488 60.16 25.70 -28.97
C SER A 488 59.76 24.23 -28.75
N ASP A 489 60.49 23.35 -29.41
CA ASP A 489 60.74 21.90 -29.24
C ASP A 489 60.17 21.13 -28.03
N GLY A 490 59.76 19.87 -28.31
CA GLY A 490 60.02 18.76 -27.39
C GLY A 490 58.81 17.94 -26.91
N GLU A 491 58.64 16.77 -27.53
CA GLU A 491 58.19 15.48 -26.96
C GLU A 491 56.85 15.30 -26.20
N SER A 492 56.30 14.11 -26.46
CA SER A 492 55.32 13.33 -25.68
C SER A 492 53.85 13.73 -25.84
N GLY A 493 53.05 12.71 -26.13
CA GLY A 493 51.68 12.84 -26.60
C GLY A 493 50.64 12.99 -25.52
N GLU A 494 49.48 13.50 -25.93
CA GLU A 494 48.23 13.29 -25.24
C GLU A 494 47.10 13.35 -26.27
N VAL A 495 46.19 12.39 -26.17
CA VAL A 495 44.96 12.31 -26.94
C VAL A 495 44.06 13.45 -26.44
N ASP A 496 43.65 14.33 -27.35
CA ASP A 496 42.76 15.46 -27.07
C ASP A 496 41.38 14.93 -26.63
N LEU A 497 41.18 14.87 -25.30
CA LEU A 497 39.89 14.60 -24.67
C LEU A 497 39.03 15.86 -24.81
N GLY A 498 37.82 15.67 -25.33
CA GLY A 498 36.91 16.74 -25.71
C GLY A 498 36.62 17.73 -24.59
N ASP A 499 36.75 19.01 -24.93
CA ASP A 499 36.02 20.18 -24.44
C ASP A 499 35.33 20.01 -23.06
N GLU A 500 36.14 19.82 -22.02
CA GLU A 500 35.69 20.00 -20.63
C GLU A 500 35.49 21.50 -20.40
N SER A 501 34.28 21.98 -20.65
CA SER A 501 33.81 23.21 -20.02
C SER A 501 33.92 23.02 -18.50
N PRO A 502 34.56 23.92 -17.75
CA PRO A 502 34.76 23.72 -16.32
C PRO A 502 33.41 23.53 -15.63
N PHE A 503 33.36 22.58 -14.68
CA PHE A 503 32.18 22.26 -13.85
C PHE A 503 31.60 23.48 -13.09
N PHE A 504 32.33 24.61 -13.07
CA PHE A 504 31.99 25.83 -12.38
C PHE A 504 32.46 27.06 -13.17
N ALA A 505 31.55 27.75 -13.84
CA ALA A 505 31.79 29.07 -14.44
C ALA A 505 30.60 29.97 -14.07
N PRO A 506 30.65 30.68 -12.92
CA PRO A 506 29.54 31.53 -12.50
C PRO A 506 29.35 32.66 -13.51
N ASP A 507 28.24 32.60 -14.24
CA ASP A 507 27.79 33.62 -15.18
C ASP A 507 26.31 33.98 -14.94
N GLN A 508 25.90 35.14 -15.44
CA GLN A 508 24.51 35.65 -15.41
C GLN A 508 23.85 35.67 -14.02
N PRO A 509 24.24 36.60 -13.12
CA PRO A 509 23.56 36.72 -11.85
C PRO A 509 22.10 37.15 -12.07
N THR A 510 21.21 36.57 -11.28
CA THR A 510 19.79 36.87 -11.29
C THR A 510 19.38 37.44 -9.94
N LEU A 511 18.55 38.48 -9.98
CA LEU A 511 17.90 39.06 -8.80
C LEU A 511 16.41 39.06 -9.03
N TYR A 512 15.66 38.67 -8.01
CA TYR A 512 14.21 38.68 -8.01
C TYR A 512 13.72 39.22 -6.67
N GLY A 513 12.77 40.14 -6.73
CA GLY A 513 12.08 40.67 -5.56
C GLY A 513 10.58 40.60 -5.78
N GLU A 514 9.86 40.22 -4.74
CA GLU A 514 8.40 40.09 -4.77
C GLU A 514 7.80 40.66 -3.49
N VAL A 515 6.70 41.39 -3.64
CA VAL A 515 5.83 41.77 -2.52
C VAL A 515 4.42 41.27 -2.82
N GLU A 516 3.85 40.56 -1.86
CA GLU A 516 2.53 39.96 -1.94
C GLU A 516 1.66 40.51 -0.80
N ASN A 517 0.43 40.90 -1.14
CA ASN A 517 -0.63 41.20 -0.17
C ASN A 517 -1.82 40.28 -0.45
N THR A 518 -2.22 39.52 0.57
CA THR A 518 -3.33 38.59 0.49
C THR A 518 -4.30 38.87 1.62
N LYS A 519 -5.58 38.98 1.31
CA LYS A 519 -6.67 38.95 2.28
C LYS A 519 -7.56 37.76 1.97
N ALA A 520 -7.80 36.93 2.98
CA ALA A 520 -8.61 35.73 2.83
C ALA A 520 -9.67 35.67 3.93
N ILE A 521 -10.94 35.49 3.52
CA ILE A 521 -12.04 35.04 4.38
C ILE A 521 -12.39 36.05 5.49
N ASP A 522 -11.95 37.30 5.30
CA ASP A 522 -11.97 38.35 6.32
C ASP A 522 -11.31 37.95 7.66
N GLN A 523 -10.52 36.87 7.67
CA GLN A 523 -9.81 36.35 8.84
C GLN A 523 -8.30 36.55 8.76
N PHE A 524 -7.74 36.52 7.55
CA PHE A 524 -6.31 36.59 7.34
C PHE A 524 -5.97 37.81 6.51
N ALA A 525 -5.00 38.58 6.96
CA ALA A 525 -4.24 39.52 6.15
C ALA A 525 -2.76 39.09 6.18
N ILE A 526 -2.20 38.86 5.01
CA ILE A 526 -0.83 38.37 4.86
C ILE A 526 -0.07 39.36 3.99
N ASN A 527 1.05 39.84 4.50
CA ASN A 527 1.99 40.66 3.76
C ASN A 527 3.31 39.92 3.68
N ARG A 528 3.78 39.64 2.47
CA ARG A 528 5.02 38.91 2.27
C ARG A 528 5.97 39.71 1.41
N ALA A 529 7.23 39.78 1.83
CA ALA A 529 8.33 40.27 1.03
C ALA A 529 9.34 39.15 0.82
N LEU A 530 9.70 38.90 -0.44
CA LEU A 530 10.66 37.88 -0.83
C LEU A 530 11.77 38.51 -1.65
N ALA A 531 13.01 38.09 -1.37
CA ALA A 531 14.16 38.38 -2.18
C ALA A 531 14.86 37.07 -2.54
N ARG A 532 15.19 36.91 -3.82
CA ARG A 532 15.95 35.78 -4.33
C ARG A 532 17.12 36.28 -5.16
N ALA A 533 18.30 35.70 -4.93
CA ALA A 533 19.50 35.99 -5.69
C ALA A 533 20.16 34.67 -6.10
N GLY A 534 20.57 34.57 -7.36
CA GLY A 534 21.19 33.34 -7.87
C GLY A 534 22.18 33.58 -9.00
N PHE A 535 22.81 32.50 -9.42
CA PHE A 535 23.74 32.46 -10.54
C PHE A 535 23.67 31.09 -11.22
N ASN A 536 24.06 31.05 -12.48
CA ASN A 536 24.20 29.79 -13.19
C ASN A 536 25.51 29.13 -12.79
N LEU A 537 25.47 27.84 -12.47
CA LEU A 537 26.66 27.02 -12.27
C LEU A 537 27.23 26.54 -13.61
N ASN A 538 26.30 26.26 -14.54
CA ASN A 538 26.52 25.89 -15.94
C ASN A 538 25.21 26.17 -16.73
N PRO A 539 25.19 26.02 -18.07
CA PRO A 539 24.01 26.33 -18.89
C PRO A 539 22.72 25.55 -18.51
N ASN A 540 22.84 24.47 -17.75
CA ASN A 540 21.73 23.61 -17.36
C ASN A 540 21.45 23.64 -15.85
N SER A 541 22.25 24.33 -15.03
CA SER A 541 22.16 24.24 -13.56
C SER A 541 22.24 25.61 -12.92
N THR A 542 21.30 25.91 -12.04
CA THR A 542 21.22 27.19 -11.34
C THR A 542 21.21 26.98 -9.83
N LEU A 543 21.84 27.90 -9.11
CA LEU A 543 21.84 27.94 -7.66
C LEU A 543 21.36 29.32 -7.20
N SER A 544 20.39 29.35 -6.31
CA SER A 544 19.85 30.61 -5.76
C SER A 544 19.58 30.51 -4.27
N GLY A 545 19.88 31.57 -3.54
CA GLY A 545 19.40 31.81 -2.18
C GLY A 545 18.11 32.62 -2.20
N GLU A 546 17.17 32.28 -1.33
CA GLU A 546 15.89 32.96 -1.14
C GLU A 546 15.73 33.30 0.34
N VAL A 547 15.23 34.50 0.61
CA VAL A 547 14.84 34.93 1.94
C VAL A 547 13.46 35.58 1.84
N SER A 548 12.54 35.19 2.73
CA SER A 548 11.26 35.87 2.88
C SER A 548 10.94 36.24 4.31
N ILE A 549 10.17 37.32 4.44
CA ILE A 549 9.53 37.78 5.66
C ILE A 549 8.04 37.88 5.35
N THR A 550 7.23 37.24 6.17
CA THR A 550 5.77 37.19 6.03
C THR A 550 5.14 37.64 7.34
N ASP A 551 4.45 38.77 7.32
CA ASP A 551 3.61 39.24 8.42
C ASP A 551 2.19 38.70 8.23
N ILE A 552 1.63 38.16 9.32
CA ILE A 552 0.36 37.46 9.35
C ILE A 552 -0.48 38.10 10.44
N ASP A 553 -1.54 38.80 10.03
CA ASP A 553 -2.57 39.28 10.94
C ASP A 553 -3.76 38.33 10.82
N GLN A 554 -4.21 37.78 11.95
CA GLN A 554 -5.27 36.79 12.01
C GLN A 554 -6.35 37.17 13.04
N THR A 555 -7.58 37.32 12.58
CA THR A 555 -8.75 37.44 13.45
C THR A 555 -9.38 36.06 13.66
N VAL A 556 -9.35 35.57 14.90
CA VAL A 556 -9.95 34.31 15.33
C VAL A 556 -11.24 34.59 16.08
N HIS A 557 -12.26 33.81 15.75
CA HIS A 557 -13.51 33.79 16.50
C HIS A 557 -13.59 32.45 17.24
N PRO A 558 -13.39 32.39 18.56
CA PRO A 558 -13.60 31.17 19.33
C PRO A 558 -15.04 30.69 19.11
N ARG A 559 -15.23 29.43 18.70
CA ARG A 559 -16.53 28.83 18.34
C ARG A 559 -17.06 29.19 16.94
N TRP A 560 -16.17 29.31 15.97
CA TRP A 560 -16.40 29.59 14.54
C TRP A 560 -17.26 28.56 13.76
N ASN A 561 -18.09 27.75 14.41
CA ASN A 561 -18.84 26.72 13.69
C ASN A 561 -19.89 27.26 12.69
N ALA A 562 -20.05 28.57 12.43
CA ALA A 562 -21.11 29.11 11.59
C ALA A 562 -20.71 29.66 10.21
N ILE A 563 -21.42 29.18 9.17
CA ILE A 563 -21.44 29.74 7.80
C ILE A 563 -22.60 30.78 7.66
N THR A 564 -23.22 31.25 8.76
CA THR A 564 -24.25 32.33 8.70
C THR A 564 -24.20 33.38 9.83
N ASN A 565 -24.75 34.56 9.47
CA ASN A 565 -24.44 35.95 9.83
C ASN A 565 -24.90 36.52 11.20
N ASP A 566 -24.37 36.08 12.34
CA ASP A 566 -24.47 36.93 13.54
C ASP A 566 -23.16 36.98 14.35
N MET A 567 -22.12 37.54 13.72
CA MET A 567 -20.82 37.79 14.35
C MET A 567 -20.91 38.72 15.57
N THR A 568 -22.01 39.48 15.73
CA THR A 568 -22.21 40.38 16.88
C THR A 568 -22.35 39.65 18.23
N LYS A 569 -22.47 38.31 18.21
CA LYS A 569 -22.59 37.45 19.39
C LYS A 569 -21.35 36.61 19.70
N VAL A 570 -20.30 36.70 18.88
CA VAL A 570 -19.07 35.89 19.03
C VAL A 570 -17.93 36.82 19.42
N LEU A 571 -17.15 36.47 20.45
CA LEU A 571 -15.95 37.24 20.79
C LEU A 571 -14.96 37.19 19.62
N GLU A 572 -14.43 38.32 19.21
CA GLU A 572 -13.36 38.42 18.21
C GLU A 572 -12.01 38.56 18.94
N ARG A 573 -10.97 37.89 18.44
CA ARG A 573 -9.60 38.01 18.96
C ARG A 573 -8.63 38.17 17.81
N ASP A 574 -7.77 39.17 17.91
CA ASP A 574 -6.74 39.43 16.91
C ASP A 574 -5.39 38.86 17.38
N PHE A 575 -4.69 38.24 16.44
CA PHE A 575 -3.39 37.61 16.63
C PHE A 575 -2.46 38.04 15.50
N ASP A 576 -1.23 38.38 15.84
CA ASP A 576 -0.22 38.76 14.86
C ASP A 576 0.97 37.79 14.95
N ALA A 577 1.58 37.48 13.81
CA ALA A 577 2.79 36.68 13.75
C ALA A 577 3.69 37.07 12.59
N THR A 578 4.99 36.85 12.77
CA THR A 578 5.99 37.07 11.72
C THR A 578 6.70 35.77 11.42
N LYS A 579 6.61 35.31 10.17
CA LYS A 579 7.36 34.17 9.66
C LYS A 579 8.56 34.67 8.87
N THR A 580 9.75 34.19 9.22
CA THR A 580 10.97 34.42 8.46
C THR A 580 11.51 33.11 7.94
N ASP A 581 11.93 33.05 6.68
CA ASP A 581 12.52 31.83 6.13
C ASP A 581 13.62 32.11 5.13
N ALA A 582 14.63 31.24 5.13
CA ALA A 582 15.78 31.31 4.24
C ALA A 582 16.02 29.93 3.62
N ARG A 583 16.10 29.88 2.28
CA ARG A 583 16.22 28.65 1.49
C ARG A 583 17.36 28.73 0.49
N LEU A 584 18.02 27.60 0.27
CA LEU A 584 18.90 27.39 -0.87
C LEU A 584 18.18 26.51 -1.88
N ARG A 585 18.11 26.97 -3.13
CA ARG A 585 17.47 26.26 -4.24
C ARG A 585 18.50 25.91 -5.31
N TYR A 586 18.48 24.64 -5.71
CA TYR A 586 19.22 24.11 -6.84
C TYR A 586 18.22 23.65 -7.91
N SER A 587 18.42 24.08 -9.15
CA SER A 587 17.62 23.63 -10.29
C SER A 587 18.52 23.08 -11.38
N HIS A 588 18.13 21.97 -11.99
CA HIS A 588 18.87 21.31 -13.06
C HIS A 588 17.94 20.91 -14.21
N ARG A 589 18.30 21.33 -15.42
CA ARG A 589 17.67 20.96 -16.68
C ARG A 589 18.38 19.74 -17.25
N MET A 590 17.67 18.62 -17.31
CA MET A 590 18.14 17.37 -17.88
C MET A 590 18.22 17.46 -19.40
N GLU A 591 18.98 16.56 -20.04
CA GLU A 591 19.05 16.46 -21.51
C GLU A 591 17.68 16.22 -22.17
N SER A 592 16.76 15.57 -21.45
CA SER A 592 15.38 15.35 -21.88
C SER A 592 14.53 16.62 -21.95
N GLY A 593 15.03 17.75 -21.44
CA GLY A 593 14.27 18.98 -21.24
C GLY A 593 13.45 19.01 -19.94
N ALA A 594 13.45 17.93 -19.16
CA ALA A 594 12.85 17.92 -17.83
C ALA A 594 13.66 18.79 -16.87
N ILE A 595 12.97 19.48 -15.96
CA ILE A 595 13.58 20.34 -14.95
C ILE A 595 13.32 19.72 -13.58
N PHE A 596 14.40 19.45 -12.87
CA PHE A 596 14.38 19.09 -11.46
C PHE A 596 14.75 20.32 -10.64
N SER A 597 13.96 20.66 -9.62
CA SER A 597 14.29 21.72 -8.67
C SER A 597 14.15 21.19 -7.26
N MET A 598 15.11 21.56 -6.40
CA MET A 598 15.09 21.24 -4.98
C MET A 598 15.44 22.49 -4.20
N ALA A 599 14.66 22.80 -3.17
CA ALA A 599 14.93 23.84 -2.20
C ALA A 599 14.96 23.24 -0.80
N LEU A 600 15.90 23.69 0.02
CA LEU A 600 16.01 23.33 1.43
C LEU A 600 16.40 24.56 2.24
N GLY A 601 15.78 24.73 3.39
CA GLY A 601 15.97 25.89 4.23
C GLY A 601 15.44 25.72 5.63
N MET A 602 15.41 26.83 6.35
CA MET A 602 14.80 26.95 7.68
C MET A 602 13.76 28.06 7.67
N ALA A 603 12.66 27.83 8.38
CA ALA A 603 11.66 28.84 8.68
C ALA A 603 11.49 28.97 10.19
N GLN A 604 11.31 30.19 10.67
CA GLN A 604 10.97 30.51 12.05
C GLN A 604 9.65 31.26 12.06
N LEU A 605 8.76 30.92 12.99
CA LEU A 605 7.48 31.59 13.19
C LEU A 605 7.44 32.23 14.57
N GLU A 606 7.43 33.55 14.62
CA GLU A 606 7.34 34.32 15.86
C GLU A 606 5.89 34.74 16.10
N LEU A 607 5.31 34.26 17.21
CA LEU A 607 3.91 34.49 17.59
C LEU A 607 3.84 35.69 18.56
N ASN A 608 3.18 36.78 18.14
CA ASN A 608 3.13 38.06 18.85
C ASN A 608 1.79 38.24 19.58
N HIS A 609 1.49 37.40 20.57
CA HIS A 609 0.29 37.53 21.41
C HIS A 609 0.57 37.27 22.90
N ASP A 610 -0.24 37.89 23.78
CA ASP A 610 -0.11 37.83 25.25
C ASP A 610 -1.10 36.82 25.90
N ASP A 611 -0.88 36.49 27.18
CA ASP A 611 -1.70 35.50 27.93
C ASP A 611 -3.19 35.90 28.03
N GLU A 612 -3.51 37.21 27.99
CA GLU A 612 -4.90 37.69 27.94
C GLU A 612 -5.60 37.28 26.63
N ASN A 613 -4.85 37.20 25.52
CA ASN A 613 -5.40 36.82 24.21
C ASN A 613 -5.67 35.32 24.09
N THR A 614 -5.13 34.48 24.98
CA THR A 614 -5.23 33.01 24.90
C THR A 614 -6.10 32.37 25.98
N ALA A 615 -6.60 33.18 26.94
CA ALA A 615 -7.28 32.70 28.16
C ALA A 615 -8.52 31.80 28.01
N ASP A 616 -9.17 31.75 26.82
CA ASP A 616 -10.30 30.84 26.54
C ASP A 616 -10.06 29.97 25.29
N LEU A 617 -8.82 29.89 24.82
CA LEU A 617 -8.43 28.92 23.79
C LEU A 617 -8.18 27.56 24.44
N GLU A 618 -8.40 26.48 23.68
CA GLU A 618 -8.23 25.12 24.17
C GLU A 618 -7.58 24.27 23.09
N ASP A 619 -6.46 23.61 23.40
CA ASP A 619 -5.80 22.68 22.46
C ASP A 619 -6.67 21.43 22.20
N GLU A 620 -7.25 20.90 23.28
CA GLU A 620 -8.21 19.78 23.23
C GLU A 620 -9.60 20.24 23.65
N VAL A 621 -10.63 19.70 22.99
CA VAL A 621 -12.02 20.08 23.23
C VAL A 621 -12.43 19.76 24.67
N GLY A 622 -12.76 20.79 25.45
CA GLY A 622 -13.14 20.69 26.85
C GLY A 622 -11.95 20.72 27.83
N SER A 623 -10.74 21.04 27.35
CA SER A 623 -9.58 21.27 28.21
C SER A 623 -9.55 22.73 28.69
N GLU A 624 -9.08 22.98 29.91
CA GLU A 624 -8.81 24.34 30.42
C GLU A 624 -7.36 24.77 30.13
N THR A 625 -6.67 24.06 29.24
CA THR A 625 -5.22 24.22 29.01
C THR A 625 -4.94 24.51 27.54
N PHE A 626 -4.41 25.71 27.29
CA PHE A 626 -3.77 26.09 26.03
C PHE A 626 -2.26 26.14 26.24
N TRP A 627 -1.51 25.31 25.52
CA TRP A 627 -0.06 25.34 25.57
C TRP A 627 0.46 26.29 24.51
N ARG A 628 1.00 27.42 24.96
CA ARG A 628 1.71 28.37 24.11
C ARG A 628 2.92 27.68 23.48
N ASP A 629 3.11 27.90 22.19
CA ASP A 629 4.31 27.48 21.47
C ASP A 629 5.29 28.65 21.44
N ASP A 630 6.53 28.41 21.88
CA ASP A 630 7.57 29.43 21.96
C ASP A 630 8.36 29.48 20.64
N GLY A 631 7.65 29.74 19.53
CA GLY A 631 8.21 30.07 18.22
C GLY A 631 9.46 29.27 17.79
N ASP A 632 9.27 28.00 17.41
CA ASP A 632 10.37 27.13 16.99
C ASP A 632 10.80 27.33 15.52
N SER A 633 12.06 26.97 15.24
CA SER A 633 12.60 26.89 13.88
C SER A 633 12.36 25.50 13.28
N GLU A 634 11.76 25.46 12.09
CA GLU A 634 11.45 24.23 11.36
C GLU A 634 12.23 24.12 10.05
N ILE A 635 12.55 22.89 9.65
CA ILE A 635 13.16 22.62 8.35
C ILE A 635 12.07 22.69 7.28
N VAL A 636 12.29 23.54 6.28
CA VAL A 636 11.38 23.74 5.14
C VAL A 636 12.07 23.38 3.83
N GLY A 637 11.30 22.93 2.85
CA GLY A 637 11.86 22.53 1.57
C GLY A 637 10.84 22.17 0.52
N GLU A 638 11.29 22.14 -0.73
CA GLU A 638 10.49 21.79 -1.89
C GLU A 638 11.31 20.86 -2.78
N ILE A 639 10.68 19.83 -3.33
CA ILE A 639 11.23 19.06 -4.45
C ILE A 639 10.19 19.11 -5.56
N SER A 640 10.57 19.57 -6.74
CA SER A 640 9.69 19.61 -7.91
C SER A 640 10.34 19.01 -9.14
N PHE A 641 9.49 18.40 -9.95
CA PHE A 641 9.86 17.82 -11.22
C PHE A 641 8.87 18.29 -12.28
N PHE A 642 9.40 18.93 -13.32
CA PHE A 642 8.64 19.47 -14.44
C PHE A 642 9.09 18.82 -15.74
N TRP A 643 8.15 18.40 -16.57
CA TRP A 643 8.48 17.84 -17.87
C TRP A 643 7.33 17.99 -18.87
N ARG A 644 7.67 17.88 -20.15
CA ARG A 644 6.71 17.82 -21.26
C ARG A 644 6.75 16.45 -21.91
N PRO A 645 5.87 15.52 -21.51
CA PRO A 645 5.82 14.19 -22.14
C PRO A 645 5.35 14.24 -23.60
N ARG A 646 4.65 15.31 -24.00
CA ARG A 646 4.19 15.61 -25.36
C ARG A 646 4.28 17.11 -25.61
N ASN A 647 4.31 17.54 -26.87
CA ASN A 647 4.39 18.96 -27.21
C ASN A 647 3.15 19.76 -26.79
N ASP A 648 1.99 19.09 -26.66
CA ASP A 648 0.72 19.67 -26.25
C ASP A 648 0.46 19.57 -24.74
N MET A 649 1.38 18.99 -23.95
CA MET A 649 1.13 18.70 -22.53
C MET A 649 2.36 18.97 -21.66
N ALA A 650 2.16 19.73 -20.60
CA ALA A 650 3.17 20.00 -19.57
C ALA A 650 2.67 19.52 -18.20
N LEU A 651 3.56 18.88 -17.45
CA LEU A 651 3.28 18.35 -16.11
C LEU A 651 4.32 18.89 -15.12
N ARG A 652 3.85 19.31 -13.95
CA ARG A 652 4.69 19.54 -12.78
C ARG A 652 4.15 18.70 -11.63
N VAL A 653 5.03 18.02 -10.93
CA VAL A 653 4.73 17.38 -9.64
C VAL A 653 5.68 17.97 -8.62
N PHE A 654 5.17 18.34 -7.46
CA PHE A 654 6.03 18.85 -6.38
C PHE A 654 5.58 18.36 -5.01
N TYR A 655 6.56 18.16 -4.15
CA TYR A 655 6.40 17.96 -2.73
C TYR A 655 6.94 19.19 -2.01
N ALA A 656 6.25 19.66 -0.97
CA ALA A 656 6.71 20.77 -0.16
C ALA A 656 6.44 20.52 1.33
N ARG A 657 7.45 20.76 2.16
CA ARG A 657 7.36 20.83 3.61
C ARG A 657 7.50 22.29 4.04
N ASP A 658 6.53 22.82 4.76
CA ASP A 658 6.53 24.23 5.18
C ASP A 658 5.66 24.45 6.44
N LEU A 659 5.60 25.68 6.94
CA LEU A 659 4.73 26.10 8.03
C LEU A 659 3.40 26.65 7.50
N VAL A 660 2.30 26.31 8.18
CA VAL A 660 0.97 26.89 7.99
C VAL A 660 1.03 28.39 8.32
N GLN A 661 0.36 29.21 7.53
CA GLN A 661 0.24 30.65 7.78
C GLN A 661 -0.84 30.88 8.85
N THR A 662 -0.44 30.81 10.12
CA THR A 662 -1.30 31.05 11.29
C THR A 662 -0.52 31.89 12.32
N ALA A 663 -1.24 32.76 13.03
CA ALA A 663 -0.70 33.60 14.09
C ALA A 663 -0.98 33.07 15.50
N VAL A 664 -1.57 31.88 15.62
CA VAL A 664 -1.99 31.29 16.90
C VAL A 664 -1.03 30.20 17.37
N LYS A 665 -0.66 29.27 16.49
CA LYS A 665 0.14 28.08 16.86
C LYS A 665 1.03 27.62 15.72
N LEU A 666 2.22 27.12 16.03
CA LEU A 666 3.11 26.54 15.02
C LEU A 666 2.53 25.20 14.53
N VAL A 667 2.22 25.13 13.24
CA VAL A 667 1.77 23.91 12.57
C VAL A 667 2.58 23.75 11.31
N SER A 668 3.25 22.61 11.14
CA SER A 668 3.95 22.26 9.91
C SER A 668 3.06 21.43 9.00
N PHE A 669 3.34 21.47 7.70
CA PHE A 669 2.64 20.66 6.72
C PHE A 669 3.60 19.97 5.77
N ASP A 670 3.20 18.79 5.33
CA ASP A 670 3.76 18.08 4.19
C ASP A 670 2.72 18.06 3.08
N SER A 671 3.07 18.57 1.90
CA SER A 671 2.14 18.64 0.78
C SER A 671 2.67 17.94 -0.46
N LEU A 672 1.75 17.33 -1.21
CA LEU A 672 2.00 16.76 -2.53
C LEU A 672 1.04 17.39 -3.52
N ALA A 673 1.57 17.90 -4.62
CA ALA A 673 0.81 18.63 -5.62
C ALA A 673 1.20 18.24 -7.04
N GLY A 674 0.26 18.42 -7.95
CA GLY A 674 0.46 18.27 -9.39
C GLY A 674 -0.28 19.34 -10.16
N THR A 675 0.37 19.86 -11.21
CA THR A 675 -0.26 20.72 -12.21
C THR A 675 -0.11 20.12 -13.60
N MET A 676 -1.17 20.23 -14.39
CA MET A 676 -1.21 19.82 -15.78
C MET A 676 -1.70 20.99 -16.63
N ALA A 677 -0.96 21.31 -17.68
CA ALA A 677 -1.42 22.15 -18.77
C ALA A 677 -1.49 21.28 -20.02
N TRP A 678 -2.63 21.26 -20.71
CA TRP A 678 -2.87 20.42 -21.86
C TRP A 678 -3.67 21.17 -22.93
N ARG A 679 -3.19 21.15 -24.17
CA ARG A 679 -3.85 21.71 -25.35
C ARG A 679 -4.27 20.58 -26.31
N PRO A 680 -5.36 19.85 -26.04
CA PRO A 680 -5.80 18.72 -26.87
C PRO A 680 -6.12 19.09 -28.33
N PHE A 681 -6.59 20.32 -28.54
CA PHE A 681 -6.91 20.90 -29.83
C PHE A 681 -6.35 22.31 -29.87
N ASP A 682 -6.11 22.85 -31.06
CA ASP A 682 -5.48 24.17 -31.24
C ASP A 682 -6.24 25.31 -30.53
N ASN A 683 -7.55 25.15 -30.34
CA ASN A 683 -8.44 26.15 -29.74
C ASN A 683 -8.93 25.82 -28.31
N LEU A 684 -8.37 24.80 -27.65
CA LEU A 684 -8.80 24.39 -26.30
C LEU A 684 -7.62 24.26 -25.35
N ASP A 685 -7.63 25.07 -24.29
CA ASP A 685 -6.67 25.04 -23.20
C ASP A 685 -7.28 24.43 -21.95
N ILE A 686 -6.69 23.34 -21.47
CA ILE A 686 -7.06 22.67 -20.22
C ILE A 686 -5.96 22.88 -19.20
N GLN A 687 -6.32 23.39 -18.04
CA GLN A 687 -5.43 23.47 -16.89
C GLN A 687 -6.02 22.71 -15.72
N THR A 688 -5.20 22.01 -14.96
CA THR A 688 -5.63 21.29 -13.76
C THR A 688 -4.56 21.40 -12.70
N ARG A 689 -4.97 21.66 -11.47
CA ARG A 689 -4.12 21.67 -10.27
C ARG A 689 -4.79 20.82 -9.20
N ALA A 690 -4.01 19.94 -8.58
CA ALA A 690 -4.44 19.20 -7.41
C ALA A 690 -3.35 19.28 -6.35
N GLN A 691 -3.72 19.49 -5.11
CA GLN A 691 -2.78 19.56 -3.99
C GLN A 691 -3.41 18.96 -2.74
N TYR A 692 -2.62 18.20 -2.01
CA TYR A 692 -2.99 17.59 -0.74
C TYR A 692 -1.98 18.00 0.31
N TRP A 693 -2.46 18.43 1.48
CA TRP A 693 -1.68 18.82 2.64
C TRP A 693 -2.00 17.85 3.79
N ALA A 694 -0.96 17.36 4.45
CA ALA A 694 -1.03 16.68 5.74
C ALA A 694 -0.37 17.59 6.78
N TYR A 695 -1.15 18.01 7.78
CA TYR A 695 -0.69 18.88 8.85
C TYR A 695 -0.14 18.07 10.03
N SER A 696 0.72 18.69 10.83
CA SER A 696 1.33 18.06 12.01
C SER A 696 0.35 17.83 13.16
N ASP A 697 -0.84 18.42 13.11
CA ASP A 697 -1.93 18.28 14.09
C ASP A 697 -2.96 17.21 13.70
N ASP A 698 -2.56 16.25 12.84
CA ASP A 698 -3.41 15.17 12.29
C ASP A 698 -4.60 15.64 11.43
N ASN A 699 -4.65 16.92 11.05
CA ASN A 699 -5.59 17.39 10.05
C ASN A 699 -5.01 17.23 8.62
N ALA A 700 -5.88 17.24 7.64
CA ALA A 700 -5.48 17.20 6.24
C ALA A 700 -6.44 18.01 5.38
N LEU A 701 -5.89 18.67 4.37
CA LEU A 701 -6.62 19.50 3.42
C LEU A 701 -6.34 19.02 2.00
N PHE A 702 -7.35 19.04 1.13
CA PHE A 702 -7.16 18.81 -0.29
C PHE A 702 -7.80 19.92 -1.10
N ASN A 703 -7.17 20.25 -2.22
CA ASN A 703 -7.67 21.19 -3.22
C ASN A 703 -7.56 20.54 -4.60
N MET A 704 -8.60 20.68 -5.41
CA MET A 704 -8.58 20.35 -6.83
C MET A 704 -9.28 21.45 -7.63
N GLN A 705 -8.58 21.97 -8.64
CA GLN A 705 -9.05 23.01 -9.54
C GLN A 705 -8.80 22.56 -10.98
N GLY A 706 -9.75 22.79 -11.86
CA GLY A 706 -9.60 22.50 -13.29
C GLY A 706 -10.36 23.48 -14.14
N SER A 707 -9.74 23.98 -15.20
CA SER A 707 -10.36 24.88 -16.17
C SER A 707 -10.22 24.36 -17.58
N ALA A 708 -11.23 24.63 -18.41
CA ALA A 708 -11.23 24.37 -19.84
C ALA A 708 -11.66 25.64 -20.58
N LEU A 709 -10.74 26.26 -21.31
CA LEU A 709 -10.92 27.53 -22.01
C LEU A 709 -10.86 27.31 -23.52
N PHE A 710 -11.93 27.69 -24.23
CA PHE A 710 -11.96 27.69 -25.68
C PHE A 710 -11.55 29.07 -26.21
N GLU A 711 -10.72 29.09 -27.24
CA GLU A 711 -10.45 30.30 -28.02
C GLU A 711 -11.66 30.60 -28.91
N VAL A 712 -12.41 31.65 -28.56
CA VAL A 712 -13.68 32.00 -29.23
C VAL A 712 -13.46 33.03 -30.33
N LEU A 713 -12.59 34.02 -30.07
CA LEU A 713 -12.19 35.03 -31.05
C LEU A 713 -10.66 35.18 -31.03
N PRO A 714 -9.94 34.32 -31.77
CA PRO A 714 -8.48 34.31 -31.82
C PRO A 714 -7.87 35.67 -32.18
N ASP A 715 -8.43 36.34 -33.19
CA ASP A 715 -7.93 37.63 -33.71
C ASP A 715 -7.95 38.75 -32.66
N VAL A 716 -8.78 38.61 -31.63
CA VAL A 716 -8.96 39.59 -30.54
C VAL A 716 -8.42 39.04 -29.22
N GLY A 717 -8.00 37.77 -29.16
CA GLY A 717 -7.48 37.12 -27.96
C GLY A 717 -8.55 36.85 -26.89
N ILE A 718 -9.78 36.53 -27.30
CA ILE A 718 -10.87 36.24 -26.35
C ILE A 718 -11.06 34.73 -26.20
N HIS A 719 -11.00 34.25 -24.95
CA HIS A 719 -11.29 32.88 -24.58
C HIS A 719 -12.50 32.82 -23.64
N SER A 720 -13.23 31.72 -23.68
CA SER A 720 -14.40 31.48 -22.84
C SER A 720 -14.46 30.03 -22.40
N GLY A 721 -14.88 29.78 -21.16
CA GLY A 721 -14.86 28.42 -20.66
C GLY A 721 -15.43 28.24 -19.27
N LEU A 722 -15.13 27.08 -18.68
CA LEU A 722 -15.58 26.69 -17.36
C LEU A 722 -14.40 26.35 -16.45
N GLU A 723 -14.54 26.65 -15.17
CA GLU A 723 -13.61 26.26 -14.10
C GLU A 723 -14.40 25.58 -12.99
N GLY A 724 -13.93 24.41 -12.56
CA GLY A 724 -14.38 23.73 -11.37
C GLY A 724 -13.32 23.83 -10.29
N TYR A 725 -13.77 24.01 -9.05
CA TYR A 725 -12.91 24.09 -7.88
C TYR A 725 -13.55 23.33 -6.72
N VAL A 726 -12.75 22.57 -5.99
CA VAL A 726 -13.17 21.91 -4.75
C VAL A 726 -12.03 21.95 -3.74
N ILE A 727 -12.34 22.39 -2.53
CA ILE A 727 -11.41 22.37 -1.40
C ILE A 727 -12.13 21.84 -0.16
N SER A 728 -11.46 21.00 0.61
CA SER A 728 -12.02 20.50 1.87
C SER A 728 -10.93 20.05 2.83
N SER A 729 -11.23 20.17 4.11
CA SER A 729 -10.43 19.71 5.24
C SER A 729 -11.06 18.47 5.88
N SER A 730 -10.24 17.70 6.61
CA SER A 730 -10.67 16.47 7.26
C SER A 730 -11.38 16.74 8.59
N HIS A 731 -10.86 17.71 9.36
CA HIS A 731 -11.42 18.17 10.63
C HIS A 731 -11.44 19.70 10.67
N GLY A 732 -12.40 20.25 11.40
CA GLY A 732 -12.40 21.68 11.71
C GLY A 732 -11.29 22.01 12.71
N CYS A 733 -10.55 23.09 12.44
CA CYS A 733 -9.58 23.66 13.34
C CYS A 733 -9.90 25.15 13.51
N ASP A 734 -9.76 25.66 14.74
CA ASP A 734 -10.05 27.07 15.04
C ASP A 734 -8.83 27.98 14.76
N TYR A 735 -7.65 27.40 14.47
CA TYR A 735 -6.39 28.15 14.38
C TYR A 735 -5.97 28.49 12.95
N TYR A 736 -6.52 27.82 11.95
CA TYR A 736 -6.25 28.09 10.54
C TYR A 736 -7.47 27.74 9.69
N TRP A 737 -7.47 28.19 8.43
CA TRP A 737 -8.63 27.99 7.56
C TRP A 737 -8.89 26.51 7.23
N THR A 738 -10.03 26.00 7.69
CA THR A 738 -10.51 24.63 7.42
C THR A 738 -11.86 24.65 6.68
N PRO A 739 -11.87 24.76 5.33
CA PRO A 739 -13.12 24.70 4.55
C PRO A 739 -13.70 23.29 4.59
N TYR A 740 -15.01 23.14 4.41
CA TYR A 740 -15.64 21.82 4.34
C TYR A 740 -16.52 21.67 3.10
N TRP A 741 -16.01 20.94 2.11
CA TRP A 741 -16.65 20.74 0.81
C TRP A 741 -17.06 22.04 0.10
N ASP A 742 -16.18 23.06 0.13
CA ASP A 742 -16.34 24.27 -0.68
C ASP A 742 -16.13 23.93 -2.16
N GLN A 743 -17.19 24.03 -2.94
CA GLN A 743 -17.30 23.68 -4.34
C GLN A 743 -17.69 24.92 -5.13
N ARG A 744 -16.97 25.20 -6.22
CA ARG A 744 -17.26 26.33 -7.09
C ARG A 744 -17.29 25.87 -8.54
N VAL A 745 -18.23 26.43 -9.30
CA VAL A 745 -18.33 26.26 -10.75
C VAL A 745 -18.45 27.64 -11.37
N ASN A 746 -17.42 28.06 -12.08
CA ASN A 746 -17.32 29.37 -12.70
C ASN A 746 -17.39 29.25 -14.22
N TRP A 747 -18.10 30.18 -14.83
CA TRP A 747 -17.85 30.59 -16.21
C TRP A 747 -16.75 31.65 -16.23
N LEU A 748 -15.85 31.55 -17.20
CA LEU A 748 -14.72 32.45 -17.36
C LEU A 748 -14.75 33.08 -18.73
N LEU A 749 -14.48 34.38 -18.77
CA LEU A 749 -14.21 35.14 -19.98
C LEU A 749 -12.82 35.76 -19.84
N ARG A 750 -11.88 35.27 -20.65
CA ARG A 750 -10.51 35.75 -20.70
C ARG A 750 -10.31 36.67 -21.88
N TYR A 751 -9.72 37.82 -21.65
CA TYR A 751 -9.08 38.63 -22.67
C TYR A 751 -7.57 38.51 -22.49
N GLN A 752 -6.86 38.03 -23.50
CA GLN A 752 -5.43 37.81 -23.49
C GLN A 752 -4.78 38.54 -24.67
N LYS A 753 -3.67 39.22 -24.40
CA LYS A 753 -2.87 39.87 -25.44
C LYS A 753 -1.40 39.71 -25.13
N VAL A 754 -0.69 39.13 -26.10
CA VAL A 754 0.77 38.95 -26.05
C VAL A 754 1.38 39.80 -27.15
N HIS A 755 2.35 40.63 -26.81
CA HIS A 755 3.10 41.45 -27.77
C HIS A 755 4.58 41.46 -27.41
N GLN A 756 5.45 41.90 -28.32
CA GLN A 756 6.89 41.98 -28.06
C GLN A 756 7.16 42.86 -26.83
N GLY A 757 7.60 42.23 -25.74
CA GLY A 757 7.96 42.89 -24.49
C GLY A 757 6.82 43.08 -23.47
N TYR A 758 5.58 42.62 -23.74
CA TYR A 758 4.56 42.57 -22.69
C TYR A 758 3.56 41.42 -22.86
N GLU A 759 3.14 40.84 -21.73
CA GLU A 759 2.10 39.84 -21.62
C GLU A 759 0.97 40.37 -20.74
N PHE A 760 -0.27 40.28 -21.20
CA PHE A 760 -1.43 40.68 -20.44
C PHE A 760 -2.55 39.65 -20.58
N PHE A 761 -3.17 39.28 -19.46
CA PHE A 761 -4.51 38.70 -19.49
C PHE A 761 -5.39 39.26 -18.37
N LEU A 762 -6.68 39.26 -18.64
CA LEU A 762 -7.74 39.59 -17.68
C LEU A 762 -8.89 38.60 -17.84
N ASP A 763 -9.19 37.91 -16.76
CA ASP A 763 -10.31 37.01 -16.60
C ASP A 763 -11.41 37.71 -15.82
N PHE A 764 -12.62 37.69 -16.38
CA PHE A 764 -13.85 37.87 -15.63
C PHE A 764 -14.41 36.48 -15.30
N MET A 765 -14.73 36.26 -14.04
CA MET A 765 -15.25 34.99 -13.54
C MET A 765 -16.63 35.23 -12.92
N THR A 766 -17.59 34.37 -13.21
CA THR A 766 -18.89 34.37 -12.52
C THR A 766 -19.47 32.97 -12.45
N GLY A 767 -20.10 32.63 -11.33
CA GLY A 767 -20.47 31.25 -11.09
C GLY A 767 -21.34 31.04 -9.86
N LEU A 768 -21.33 29.78 -9.43
CA LEU A 768 -22.01 29.33 -8.24
C LEU A 768 -21.01 28.72 -7.26
N GLN A 769 -21.21 28.95 -5.97
CA GLN A 769 -20.45 28.37 -4.87
C GLN A 769 -21.38 27.66 -3.87
N ARG A 770 -20.96 26.51 -3.36
CA ARG A 770 -21.61 25.79 -2.26
C ARG A 770 -20.56 25.26 -1.29
N GLU A 771 -20.77 25.45 0.00
CA GLU A 771 -19.95 24.90 1.09
C GLU A 771 -20.84 24.14 2.08
N ASP A 772 -20.46 22.92 2.44
CA ASP A 772 -21.23 22.10 3.37
C ASP A 772 -20.90 22.48 4.83
N GLY A 773 -21.81 22.16 5.75
CA GLY A 773 -21.61 22.44 7.17
C GLY A 773 -20.45 21.62 7.75
N ARG A 774 -19.55 22.28 8.48
CA ARG A 774 -18.42 21.65 9.16
C ARG A 774 -18.89 20.64 10.21
N PRO A 775 -18.17 19.53 10.44
CA PRO A 775 -18.43 18.64 11.57
C PRO A 775 -18.36 19.41 12.89
N LEU A 776 -19.35 19.23 13.78
CA LEU A 776 -19.40 19.94 15.05
C LEU A 776 -18.22 19.57 15.94
N ARG A 777 -17.48 20.58 16.41
CA ARG A 777 -16.41 20.40 17.40
C ARG A 777 -16.98 20.16 18.81
N ARG A 778 -18.12 20.76 19.19
CA ARG A 778 -18.89 20.44 20.42
C ARG A 778 -20.37 20.22 20.12
N ARG A 779 -21.05 19.40 20.95
CA ARG A 779 -22.51 19.24 20.88
C ARG A 779 -23.29 20.53 21.19
N GLN A 780 -22.69 21.48 21.89
CA GLN A 780 -23.29 22.77 22.25
C GLN A 780 -23.27 23.77 21.08
N ASP A 781 -22.49 23.47 20.04
CA ASP A 781 -22.37 24.28 18.82
C ASP A 781 -23.45 23.90 17.78
N ASP A 782 -24.40 23.05 18.17
CA ASP A 782 -25.54 22.63 17.34
C ASP A 782 -26.39 23.85 16.97
N GLY A 783 -26.49 24.13 15.66
CA GLY A 783 -27.12 25.32 15.09
C GLY A 783 -26.15 26.40 14.58
N LEU A 784 -24.86 26.32 14.95
CA LEU A 784 -23.81 27.16 14.34
C LEU A 784 -23.45 26.60 12.96
N SER A 785 -23.14 25.30 12.84
CA SER A 785 -22.78 24.68 11.54
C SER A 785 -23.98 24.54 10.61
N GLN A 786 -23.94 25.26 9.49
CA GLN A 786 -24.97 25.25 8.47
C GLN A 786 -24.33 25.06 7.09
N SER A 787 -24.85 24.11 6.32
CA SER A 787 -24.52 24.04 4.89
C SER A 787 -25.11 25.24 4.16
N SER A 788 -24.31 25.85 3.29
CA SER A 788 -24.80 26.80 2.30
C SER A 788 -25.39 26.04 1.10
N ASP A 789 -26.46 26.58 0.52
CA ASP A 789 -26.87 26.19 -0.84
C ASP A 789 -26.14 27.07 -1.86
N TRP A 790 -26.24 26.74 -3.15
CA TRP A 790 -25.57 27.42 -4.24
C TRP A 790 -25.83 28.93 -4.24
N GLY A 791 -24.79 29.71 -3.95
CA GLY A 791 -24.78 31.17 -3.99
C GLY A 791 -24.07 31.69 -5.23
N TYR A 792 -24.45 32.89 -5.69
CA TYR A 792 -23.80 33.53 -6.82
C TYR A 792 -22.47 34.16 -6.41
N ILE A 793 -21.44 33.97 -7.23
CA ILE A 793 -20.11 34.53 -7.03
C ILE A 793 -19.59 35.19 -8.31
N TRP A 794 -18.68 36.14 -8.16
CA TRP A 794 -17.98 36.76 -9.27
C TRP A 794 -16.58 37.23 -8.86
N GLY A 795 -15.70 37.40 -9.84
CA GLY A 795 -14.32 37.80 -9.57
C GLY A 795 -13.58 38.25 -10.80
N PHE A 796 -12.38 38.78 -10.57
CA PHE A 796 -11.43 39.19 -11.59
C PHE A 796 -10.06 38.58 -11.27
N ARG A 797 -9.41 38.01 -12.29
CA ARG A 797 -8.02 37.56 -12.22
C ARG A 797 -7.26 38.18 -13.37
N GLY A 798 -6.08 38.72 -13.13
CA GLY A 798 -5.29 39.31 -14.20
C GLY A 798 -3.81 39.27 -13.91
N LYS A 799 -3.04 39.19 -14.99
CA LYS A 799 -1.58 39.29 -14.95
C LYS A 799 -1.15 40.30 -16.00
N TYR A 800 -0.19 41.14 -15.63
CA TYR A 800 0.49 42.05 -16.51
C TYR A 800 1.99 41.93 -16.29
N GLU A 801 2.72 41.56 -17.33
CA GLU A 801 4.17 41.46 -17.30
C GLU A 801 4.74 42.37 -18.40
N GLN A 802 5.71 43.20 -18.03
CA GLN A 802 6.31 44.19 -18.92
C GLN A 802 7.83 44.10 -18.81
N ARG A 803 8.48 43.81 -19.94
CA ARG A 803 9.92 43.95 -20.07
C ARG A 803 10.25 45.43 -20.26
N LEU A 804 11.00 45.99 -19.32
CA LEU A 804 11.38 47.42 -19.32
C LEU A 804 12.62 47.66 -20.19
N ASN A 805 13.57 46.72 -20.16
CA ASN A 805 14.78 46.71 -20.99
C ASN A 805 15.35 45.29 -21.07
N GLN A 806 16.58 45.12 -21.58
CA GLN A 806 17.19 43.80 -21.70
C GLN A 806 17.44 43.09 -20.36
N THR A 807 17.49 43.85 -19.26
CA THR A 807 17.86 43.38 -17.92
C THR A 807 16.66 43.24 -17.00
N PHE A 808 15.70 44.17 -17.05
CA PHE A 808 14.63 44.30 -16.06
C PHE A 808 13.25 43.95 -16.61
N THR A 809 12.51 43.18 -15.83
CA THR A 809 11.09 42.85 -16.07
C THR A 809 10.28 43.15 -14.82
N LEU A 810 9.11 43.75 -15.02
CA LEU A 810 8.12 44.06 -13.99
C LEU A 810 6.89 43.16 -14.19
N GLY A 811 6.42 42.55 -13.10
CA GLY A 811 5.20 41.73 -13.09
C GLY A 811 4.21 42.26 -12.06
N VAL A 812 2.93 42.28 -12.43
CA VAL A 812 1.80 42.52 -11.54
C VAL A 812 0.80 41.40 -11.75
N GLU A 813 0.42 40.72 -10.68
CA GLU A 813 -0.67 39.75 -10.68
C GLU A 813 -1.71 40.18 -9.64
N GLY A 814 -2.98 40.04 -10.00
CA GLY A 814 -4.09 40.40 -9.14
C GLY A 814 -5.23 39.40 -9.28
N ASN A 815 -5.79 38.99 -8.16
CA ASN A 815 -6.95 38.13 -8.09
C ASN A 815 -7.90 38.69 -7.03
N VAL A 816 -9.17 38.88 -7.37
CA VAL A 816 -10.22 39.32 -6.46
C VAL A 816 -11.44 38.45 -6.68
N ASN A 817 -11.91 37.78 -5.63
CA ASN A 817 -13.12 36.95 -5.69
C ASN A 817 -14.12 37.45 -4.66
N ALA A 818 -15.25 37.98 -5.14
CA ALA A 818 -16.42 38.24 -4.33
C ALA A 818 -17.18 36.91 -4.18
N LEU A 819 -16.90 36.24 -3.07
CA LEU A 819 -17.54 35.01 -2.66
C LEU A 819 -18.84 35.32 -1.92
N ARG A 820 -19.58 34.28 -1.52
CA ARG A 820 -20.92 34.46 -0.97
C ARG A 820 -20.93 35.37 0.27
N ASP A 821 -19.99 35.14 1.17
CA ASP A 821 -20.00 35.72 2.52
C ASP A 821 -18.82 36.68 2.78
N TYR A 822 -17.80 36.70 1.90
CA TYR A 822 -16.59 37.51 2.04
C TYR A 822 -15.94 37.81 0.68
N VAL A 823 -14.98 38.75 0.66
CA VAL A 823 -14.20 39.09 -0.52
C VAL A 823 -12.75 38.73 -0.28
N ASP A 824 -12.23 37.84 -1.11
CA ASP A 824 -10.80 37.49 -1.11
C ASP A 824 -10.06 38.33 -2.13
N HIS A 825 -8.83 38.71 -1.81
CA HIS A 825 -7.91 39.27 -2.79
C HIS A 825 -6.49 38.80 -2.58
N GLN A 826 -5.75 38.71 -3.68
CA GLN A 826 -4.31 38.50 -3.72
C GLN A 826 -3.72 39.44 -4.76
N ILE A 827 -2.71 40.21 -4.36
CA ILE A 827 -1.99 41.13 -5.24
C ILE A 827 -0.50 40.84 -5.09
N VAL A 828 0.17 40.57 -6.19
CA VAL A 828 1.60 40.28 -6.25
C VAL A 828 2.27 41.30 -7.15
N LEU A 829 3.34 41.90 -6.65
CA LEU A 829 4.21 42.81 -7.39
C LEU A 829 5.60 42.21 -7.43
N GLY A 830 6.05 41.84 -8.63
CA GLY A 830 7.35 41.23 -8.86
C GLY A 830 8.27 42.11 -9.70
N ILE A 831 9.56 42.08 -9.39
CA ILE A 831 10.62 42.64 -10.24
C ILE A 831 11.74 41.62 -10.38
N SER A 832 12.16 41.39 -11.62
CA SER A 832 13.31 40.54 -11.92
C SER A 832 14.38 41.33 -12.68
N ALA A 833 15.64 40.98 -12.41
CA ALA A 833 16.80 41.51 -13.10
C ALA A 833 17.76 40.38 -13.47
N GLN A 834 18.21 40.36 -14.72
CA GLN A 834 19.19 39.40 -15.22
C GLN A 834 20.34 40.13 -15.92
N PHE A 835 21.56 39.89 -15.44
CA PHE A 835 22.76 40.68 -15.80
C PHE A 835 23.71 39.96 -16.75
#